data_AF-A0A0M2XSK8-F1
#
_entry.id   AF-A0A0M2XSK8-F1
#
_cell.length_a   1.000
_cell.length_b   1.000
_cell.length_c   1.000
_cell.angle_alpha   90.00
_cell.angle_beta   90.00
_cell.angle_gamma   90.00
#
_symmetry.space_group_name_H-M   'P 1'
#
loop_
_entity.id
_entity.type
_entity.pdbx_description
1 polymer ?
#
loop_
_entity_poly.entity_id
_entity_poly.type
_entity_poly.pdbx_seq_one_letter_code
_entity_poly.pdbx_strand_id
1 'polypeptide(L)'
;MIKLYKQASLQFRQALLLLLLPATLGAQAQVSILPEKAAAGDTVTISFDPGKSAAAPGAGPFFVDFNYSNFYEFPSRMPMQREGGLWRVRFKLPPYANFSCFTIADKDKKFVQRASDSSQYEIYVYKQGKLIAGNFLGKSYSVPVQDKTSDRIVEKQEYYLKKELSLYPDNYEAQLRLIVLEMKKSNPAQQARLLKKGLAVVEKKFRSNPLFEGNLNKVTMGYLILGQNQKVDSIRQVVIDEFPNKKIGIAYRLNKLFNQPDSTAVVAKIGQLLALKTADNEAAYGSAYDYLFTYYVRHGDSVQAKKYLPLITRWEQDPYKWRAYNQYVQLLLDHKLLLNDASKLNLYLLDSVAAYPVSLIRYFPETGYLVAHDPAKADKIAAVKAELMANQGLIAAQLNQPEVAQDWFAKSIPTLKSSALLRSIALQYQRWNEQDRAIPVLEAAYRYAPFDPQIRQLLDSALDKKGIGNAAERQAYFSQLDKQWKQGYYAEFQKIIDSTPLPEDLSIVDMDKKPLLKAELAGKIVVIDFWATWCKPCIASFPYLHQVYKKYADDPQVKFVVLNSGSGNSWDDAYKWAQANRQFDFPFYYNQDKKLSSKLEITSIPTTLILDKKGNIRFRKVGFEGEKLLQSLDAMIEYLKELDQ
;
A
#
# COMPACT_ATOMS: atom_id res chain seq x y z
N MET A 1 -35.95 25.47 64.22
CA MET A 1 -37.20 26.18 63.86
C MET A 1 -36.99 27.46 63.05
N ILE A 2 -35.88 27.61 62.32
CA ILE A 2 -35.75 28.49 61.14
C ILE A 2 -34.87 27.74 60.13
N LYS A 3 -35.42 26.66 59.59
CA LYS A 3 -34.79 25.82 58.54
C LYS A 3 -35.84 24.84 57.99
N LEU A 4 -37.03 25.33 57.65
CA LEU A 4 -38.12 24.49 57.12
C LEU A 4 -39.23 25.29 56.40
N TYR A 5 -38.90 26.41 55.73
CA TYR A 5 -39.89 27.20 54.96
C TYR A 5 -39.38 27.81 53.64
N LYS A 6 -38.37 27.19 53.01
CA LYS A 6 -37.97 27.48 51.62
C LYS A 6 -37.69 26.20 50.83
N GLN A 7 -38.63 25.26 50.91
CA GLN A 7 -38.58 24.00 50.16
C GLN A 7 -39.87 23.72 49.37
N ALA A 8 -40.67 24.75 49.07
CA ALA A 8 -41.82 24.67 48.19
C ALA A 8 -41.82 25.88 47.24
N SER A 9 -41.22 25.70 46.05
CA SER A 9 -41.39 26.50 44.80
C SER A 9 -40.20 26.38 43.84
N LEU A 10 -39.28 25.43 44.03
CA LEU A 10 -38.19 25.13 43.08
C LEU A 10 -38.32 23.76 42.39
N GLN A 11 -39.55 23.26 42.25
CA GLN A 11 -39.90 22.13 41.38
C GLN A 11 -41.11 22.51 40.53
N PHE A 12 -40.97 23.49 39.64
CA PHE A 12 -41.89 23.71 38.51
C PHE A 12 -41.28 24.68 37.48
N ARG A 13 -40.01 24.51 37.09
CA ARG A 13 -39.42 25.17 35.91
C ARG A 13 -38.40 24.24 35.23
N GLN A 14 -38.85 23.05 34.87
CA GLN A 14 -38.39 22.35 33.68
C GLN A 14 -39.63 22.07 32.82
N ALA A 15 -39.87 22.92 31.82
CA ALA A 15 -40.58 22.59 30.58
C ALA A 15 -40.62 23.85 29.70
N LEU A 16 -40.28 23.68 28.42
CA LEU A 16 -40.22 24.68 27.36
C LEU A 16 -39.09 25.71 27.41
N LEU A 17 -37.97 25.37 26.77
CA LEU A 17 -37.30 26.27 25.83
C LEU A 17 -36.67 25.43 24.71
N LEU A 18 -37.55 24.95 23.84
CA LEU A 18 -37.21 24.61 22.46
C LEU A 18 -36.76 25.89 21.75
N LEU A 19 -35.65 25.77 21.01
CA LEU A 19 -35.33 26.46 19.74
C LEU A 19 -35.46 28.00 19.70
N LEU A 20 -34.33 28.68 19.48
CA LEU A 20 -34.07 29.59 18.34
C LEU A 20 -32.75 30.38 18.59
N LEU A 21 -31.63 29.81 18.12
CA LEU A 21 -30.67 30.42 17.19
C LEU A 21 -30.24 31.90 17.35
N PRO A 22 -28.95 32.19 17.05
CA PRO A 22 -28.64 33.03 15.91
C PRO A 22 -28.22 32.14 14.73
N ALA A 23 -29.22 31.75 13.93
CA ALA A 23 -29.07 31.27 12.56
C ALA A 23 -29.21 32.51 11.72
N THR A 24 -28.26 33.39 11.85
CA THR A 24 -28.24 34.60 11.04
C THR A 24 -26.79 34.83 10.64
N LEU A 25 -26.21 33.81 9.98
CA LEU A 25 -25.07 33.91 9.06
C LEU A 25 -24.82 32.61 8.27
N GLY A 26 -25.31 31.45 8.74
CA GLY A 26 -25.19 30.16 8.01
C GLY A 26 -26.34 29.82 7.05
N ALA A 27 -27.42 30.60 7.01
CA ALA A 27 -28.67 30.21 6.35
C ALA A 27 -28.67 30.31 4.80
N GLN A 28 -27.56 30.72 4.16
CA GLN A 28 -27.48 30.90 2.70
C GLN A 28 -26.56 29.93 1.95
N ALA A 29 -25.56 29.29 2.58
CA ALA A 29 -24.60 28.44 1.85
C ALA A 29 -25.18 27.05 1.51
N GLN A 30 -24.82 26.51 0.34
CA GLN A 30 -25.13 25.13 -0.07
C GLN A 30 -24.47 24.10 0.86
N VAL A 31 -23.23 24.37 1.27
CA VAL A 31 -22.48 23.57 2.23
C VAL A 31 -21.95 24.47 3.34
N SER A 32 -22.03 24.02 4.58
CA SER A 32 -21.46 24.70 5.75
C SER A 32 -20.51 23.78 6.51
N ILE A 33 -19.37 24.30 6.96
CA ILE A 33 -18.36 23.57 7.73
C ILE A 33 -18.22 24.26 9.09
N LEU A 34 -18.53 23.55 10.17
CA LEU A 34 -18.46 24.08 11.53
C LEU A 34 -17.58 23.20 12.43
N PRO A 35 -16.78 23.79 13.34
CA PRO A 35 -16.54 25.23 13.46
C PRO A 35 -15.74 25.77 12.27
N GLU A 36 -15.94 27.04 11.90
CA GLU A 36 -15.24 27.66 10.75
C GLU A 36 -13.72 27.66 10.92
N LYS A 37 -13.24 27.78 12.17
CA LYS A 37 -11.82 27.74 12.54
C LYS A 37 -11.51 26.49 13.35
N ALA A 38 -11.73 25.34 12.75
CA ALA A 38 -11.52 24.06 13.41
C ALA A 38 -10.07 23.82 13.78
N ALA A 39 -9.83 23.46 15.03
CA ALA A 39 -8.56 23.01 15.55
C ALA A 39 -8.48 21.48 15.56
N ALA A 40 -7.26 20.96 15.61
CA ALA A 40 -7.04 19.54 15.79
C ALA A 40 -7.70 19.08 17.11
N GLY A 41 -8.48 17.99 17.05
CA GLY A 41 -9.30 17.50 18.14
C GLY A 41 -10.75 18.02 18.15
N ASP A 42 -11.08 19.06 17.38
CA ASP A 42 -12.46 19.55 17.28
C ASP A 42 -13.31 18.58 16.45
N THR A 43 -14.60 18.50 16.79
CA THR A 43 -15.60 17.83 15.94
C THR A 43 -16.02 18.76 14.81
N VAL A 44 -15.62 18.43 13.59
CA VAL A 44 -16.07 19.12 12.37
C VAL A 44 -17.40 18.53 11.92
N THR A 45 -18.38 19.40 11.68
CA THR A 45 -19.66 19.08 11.06
C THR A 45 -19.72 19.71 9.68
N ILE A 46 -19.84 18.88 8.65
CA ILE A 46 -20.17 19.32 7.29
C ILE A 46 -21.67 19.13 7.12
N SER A 47 -22.39 20.20 6.77
CA SER A 47 -23.81 20.14 6.41
C SER A 47 -24.00 20.50 4.95
N PHE A 48 -24.90 19.80 4.26
CA PHE A 48 -25.26 20.00 2.87
C PHE A 48 -26.78 20.20 2.75
N ASP A 49 -27.17 21.27 2.07
CA ASP A 49 -28.55 21.58 1.72
C ASP A 49 -28.84 21.17 0.26
N PRO A 50 -29.55 20.05 0.03
CA PRO A 50 -29.85 19.58 -1.32
C PRO A 50 -30.79 20.54 -2.08
N GLY A 51 -31.61 21.33 -1.38
CA GLY A 51 -32.52 22.31 -2.01
C GLY A 51 -31.79 23.46 -2.71
N LYS A 52 -30.53 23.69 -2.34
CA LYS A 52 -29.66 24.71 -2.95
C LYS A 52 -28.66 24.14 -3.96
N SER A 53 -28.79 22.86 -4.29
CA SER A 53 -27.83 22.11 -5.09
C SER A 53 -28.31 21.90 -6.54
N ALA A 54 -27.56 21.09 -7.31
CA ALA A 54 -28.00 20.55 -8.60
C ALA A 54 -28.64 19.15 -8.47
N ALA A 55 -28.77 18.61 -7.25
CA ALA A 55 -29.39 17.32 -7.02
C ALA A 55 -30.90 17.35 -7.33
N ALA A 56 -31.42 16.23 -7.83
CA ALA A 56 -32.85 16.08 -8.04
C ALA A 56 -33.64 16.15 -6.71
N PRO A 57 -34.89 16.64 -6.72
CA PRO A 57 -35.75 16.60 -5.54
C PRO A 57 -35.87 15.18 -4.97
N GLY A 58 -35.64 15.02 -3.66
CA GLY A 58 -35.65 13.72 -3.00
C GLY A 58 -34.40 12.86 -3.21
N ALA A 59 -33.37 13.36 -3.90
CA ALA A 59 -32.12 12.66 -4.09
C ALA A 59 -31.39 12.36 -2.77
N GLY A 60 -30.63 11.27 -2.79
CA GLY A 60 -29.86 10.73 -1.68
C GLY A 60 -29.65 9.22 -1.85
N PRO A 61 -28.78 8.58 -1.06
CA PRO A 61 -27.90 9.19 -0.06
C PRO A 61 -26.78 10.05 -0.69
N PHE A 62 -26.30 11.02 0.08
CA PHE A 62 -25.16 11.86 -0.30
C PHE A 62 -23.92 11.52 0.51
N PHE A 63 -22.76 11.87 -0.04
CA PHE A 63 -21.45 11.54 0.50
C PHE A 63 -20.52 12.75 0.44
N VAL A 64 -19.62 12.86 1.43
CA VAL A 64 -18.44 13.70 1.35
C VAL A 64 -17.30 12.89 0.74
N ASP A 65 -16.85 13.31 -0.44
CA ASP A 65 -15.74 12.70 -1.17
C ASP A 65 -14.51 13.61 -1.02
N PHE A 66 -13.55 13.20 -0.19
CA PHE A 66 -12.26 13.85 -0.01
C PHE A 66 -11.35 13.60 -1.21
N ASN A 67 -11.12 14.65 -1.99
CA ASN A 67 -10.32 14.57 -3.21
C ASN A 67 -8.82 14.73 -2.89
N TYR A 68 -8.50 15.48 -1.84
CA TYR A 68 -7.18 15.52 -1.23
C TYR A 68 -7.35 15.70 0.27
N SER A 69 -6.76 14.83 1.08
CA SER A 69 -6.84 14.95 2.53
C SER A 69 -5.64 14.32 3.19
N ASN A 70 -5.17 14.95 4.27
CA ASN A 70 -4.18 14.36 5.16
C ASN A 70 -4.83 13.68 6.38
N PHE A 71 -6.15 13.44 6.36
CA PHE A 71 -6.90 12.79 7.43
C PHE A 71 -6.96 11.27 7.22
N TYR A 72 -5.80 10.62 7.34
CA TYR A 72 -5.61 9.23 6.90
C TYR A 72 -6.51 8.20 7.60
N GLU A 73 -7.01 8.50 8.80
CA GLU A 73 -7.86 7.61 9.59
C GLU A 73 -9.32 7.53 9.11
N PHE A 74 -9.73 8.40 8.19
CA PHE A 74 -11.10 8.41 7.65
C PHE A 74 -11.17 7.82 6.24
N PRO A 75 -12.32 7.23 5.87
CA PRO A 75 -12.54 6.87 4.48
C PRO A 75 -12.52 8.13 3.62
N SER A 76 -11.98 8.02 2.41
CA SER A 76 -12.03 9.10 1.42
C SER A 76 -13.46 9.46 1.01
N ARG A 77 -14.42 8.57 1.26
CA ARG A 77 -15.85 8.75 1.01
C ARG A 77 -16.65 8.50 2.26
N MET A 78 -17.28 9.53 2.81
CA MET A 78 -18.05 9.45 4.05
C MET A 78 -19.55 9.60 3.77
N PRO A 79 -20.40 8.65 4.20
CA PRO A 79 -21.85 8.79 4.07
C PRO A 79 -22.37 9.93 4.94
N MET A 80 -23.28 10.73 4.40
CA MET A 80 -23.98 11.76 5.16
C MET A 80 -25.30 11.20 5.71
N GLN A 81 -25.72 11.69 6.87
CA GLN A 81 -26.98 11.35 7.52
C GLN A 81 -27.98 12.50 7.37
N ARG A 82 -29.26 12.17 7.13
CA ARG A 82 -30.32 13.17 6.99
C ARG A 82 -30.78 13.65 8.37
N GLU A 83 -30.68 14.95 8.62
CA GLU A 83 -31.05 15.61 9.87
C GLU A 83 -31.70 16.96 9.61
N GLY A 84 -32.97 17.13 10.00
CA GLY A 84 -33.66 18.42 9.90
C GLY A 84 -33.69 19.01 8.48
N GLY A 85 -33.87 18.16 7.46
CA GLY A 85 -33.89 18.57 6.04
C GLY A 85 -32.50 18.69 5.39
N LEU A 86 -31.44 18.71 6.19
CA LEU A 86 -30.05 18.75 5.71
C LEU A 86 -29.41 17.36 5.72
N TRP A 87 -28.30 17.22 5.01
CA TRP A 87 -27.43 16.05 5.10
C TRP A 87 -26.16 16.42 5.83
N ARG A 88 -25.74 15.61 6.80
CA ARG A 88 -24.60 15.92 7.67
C ARG A 88 -23.63 14.77 7.83
N VAL A 89 -22.35 15.12 7.95
CA VAL A 89 -21.32 14.21 8.46
C VAL A 89 -20.55 14.90 9.58
N ARG A 90 -20.18 14.14 10.61
CA ARG A 90 -19.40 14.62 11.75
C ARG A 90 -18.18 13.74 11.95
N PHE A 91 -17.02 14.34 12.17
CA PHE A 91 -15.79 13.64 12.50
C PHE A 91 -14.86 14.51 13.32
N LYS A 92 -13.99 13.89 14.12
CA LYS A 92 -13.01 14.59 14.95
C LYS A 92 -11.75 14.87 14.14
N LEU A 93 -11.27 16.10 14.08
CA LEU A 93 -10.03 16.39 13.35
C LEU A 93 -8.83 15.70 14.01
N PRO A 94 -8.01 14.96 13.24
CA PRO A 94 -6.83 14.30 13.78
C PRO A 94 -5.78 15.29 14.30
N PRO A 95 -4.93 14.89 15.27
CA PRO A 95 -3.88 15.75 15.82
C PRO A 95 -2.86 16.26 14.79
N TYR A 96 -2.69 15.53 13.67
CA TYR A 96 -1.78 15.85 12.56
C TYR A 96 -2.49 16.52 11.36
N ALA A 97 -3.79 16.80 11.47
CA ALA A 97 -4.58 17.42 10.42
C ALA A 97 -4.00 18.79 10.03
N ASN A 98 -3.92 19.09 8.73
CA ASN A 98 -3.50 20.42 8.26
C ASN A 98 -4.47 21.01 7.24
N PHE A 99 -4.81 20.26 6.20
CA PHE A 99 -5.62 20.73 5.08
C PHE A 99 -6.31 19.55 4.41
N SER A 100 -7.56 19.77 3.99
CA SER A 100 -8.24 18.86 3.07
C SER A 100 -9.13 19.62 2.12
N CYS A 101 -9.42 19.03 0.97
CA CYS A 101 -10.49 19.46 0.09
C CYS A 101 -11.39 18.28 -0.30
N PHE A 102 -12.66 18.58 -0.48
CA PHE A 102 -13.70 17.59 -0.70
C PHE A 102 -14.80 18.11 -1.61
N THR A 103 -15.66 17.20 -2.02
CA THR A 103 -16.87 17.46 -2.79
C THR A 103 -18.04 16.70 -2.18
N ILE A 104 -19.26 17.09 -2.53
CA ILE A 104 -20.46 16.30 -2.23
C ILE A 104 -20.87 15.53 -3.49
N ALA A 105 -21.06 14.22 -3.35
CA ALA A 105 -21.50 13.35 -4.43
C ALA A 105 -22.74 12.56 -4.02
N ASP A 106 -23.51 12.12 -5.02
CA ASP A 106 -24.58 11.13 -4.82
C ASP A 106 -24.00 9.71 -4.69
N LYS A 107 -24.87 8.69 -4.58
CA LYS A 107 -24.48 7.27 -4.52
C LYS A 107 -23.64 6.81 -5.72
N ASP A 108 -23.87 7.38 -6.90
CA ASP A 108 -23.23 7.02 -8.17
C ASP A 108 -21.94 7.83 -8.43
N LYS A 109 -21.44 8.53 -7.39
CA LYS A 109 -20.24 9.39 -7.43
C LYS A 109 -20.38 10.61 -8.35
N LYS A 110 -21.60 11.01 -8.68
CA LYS A 110 -21.84 12.23 -9.47
C LYS A 110 -21.82 13.43 -8.55
N PHE A 111 -21.09 14.47 -8.96
CA PHE A 111 -21.08 15.75 -8.25
C PHE A 111 -22.46 16.38 -8.28
N VAL A 112 -22.91 16.87 -7.13
CA VAL A 112 -24.23 17.50 -6.97
C VAL A 112 -24.13 18.99 -6.64
N GLN A 113 -22.93 19.59 -6.68
CA GLN A 113 -22.74 21.03 -6.59
C GLN A 113 -23.26 21.76 -7.84
N ARG A 114 -23.64 23.03 -7.69
CA ARG A 114 -23.94 23.90 -8.84
C ARG A 114 -22.65 24.31 -9.54
N ALA A 115 -22.71 24.45 -10.87
CA ALA A 115 -21.55 24.72 -11.73
C ALA A 115 -20.83 26.07 -11.46
N SER A 116 -21.48 27.01 -10.78
CA SER A 116 -20.91 28.30 -10.40
C SER A 116 -20.05 28.25 -9.12
N ASP A 117 -20.14 27.17 -8.34
CA ASP A 117 -19.34 27.01 -7.13
C ASP A 117 -17.94 26.53 -7.53
N SER A 118 -16.91 27.07 -6.89
CA SER A 118 -15.50 26.83 -7.23
C SER A 118 -15.05 25.39 -6.95
N SER A 119 -15.53 24.41 -7.71
CA SER A 119 -15.08 23.02 -7.90
C SER A 119 -14.89 22.10 -6.67
N GLN A 120 -14.48 22.56 -5.48
CA GLN A 120 -14.25 21.77 -4.25
C GLN A 120 -14.35 22.66 -2.99
N TYR A 121 -14.80 22.08 -1.87
CA TYR A 121 -14.81 22.69 -0.54
C TYR A 121 -13.52 22.40 0.22
N GLU A 122 -13.17 23.23 1.19
CA GLU A 122 -11.86 23.18 1.86
C GLU A 122 -11.98 23.25 3.38
N ILE A 123 -11.13 22.50 4.06
CA ILE A 123 -10.97 22.53 5.52
C ILE A 123 -9.54 22.96 5.81
N TYR A 124 -9.43 24.15 6.38
CA TYR A 124 -8.20 24.67 6.94
C TYR A 124 -8.15 24.39 8.45
N VAL A 125 -6.97 24.04 8.97
CA VAL A 125 -6.79 23.72 10.40
C VAL A 125 -6.14 24.88 11.14
N TYR A 126 -6.64 25.16 12.34
CA TYR A 126 -6.25 26.30 13.17
C TYR A 126 -5.68 25.86 14.51
N LYS A 127 -4.88 26.72 15.13
CA LYS A 127 -4.49 26.63 16.54
C LYS A 127 -4.59 28.04 17.12
N GLN A 128 -5.38 28.19 18.18
CA GLN A 128 -5.65 29.50 18.79
C GLN A 128 -6.13 30.55 17.76
N GLY A 129 -7.03 30.13 16.86
CA GLY A 129 -7.63 31.00 15.83
C GLY A 129 -6.71 31.39 14.66
N LYS A 130 -5.45 30.94 14.63
CA LYS A 130 -4.49 31.14 13.54
C LYS A 130 -4.32 29.86 12.72
N LEU A 131 -4.20 29.99 11.40
CA LEU A 131 -3.88 28.86 10.51
C LEU A 131 -2.57 28.22 10.96
N ILE A 132 -2.48 26.90 11.05
CA ILE A 132 -1.22 26.20 11.38
C ILE A 132 -0.31 26.03 10.14
N ALA A 133 0.97 25.71 10.38
CA ALA A 133 1.89 25.37 9.31
C ALA A 133 1.40 24.14 8.52
N GLY A 134 1.61 24.16 7.21
CA GLY A 134 1.26 23.08 6.29
C GLY A 134 -0.10 23.24 5.61
N ASN A 135 -0.92 24.22 6.00
CA ASN A 135 -2.21 24.49 5.36
C ASN A 135 -2.04 24.83 3.87
N PHE A 136 -1.20 25.83 3.55
CA PHE A 136 -1.01 26.25 2.17
C PHE A 136 -0.06 25.33 1.40
N LEU A 137 0.84 24.63 2.10
CA LEU A 137 1.57 23.50 1.52
C LEU A 137 0.59 22.41 1.03
N GLY A 138 -0.36 21.98 1.88
CA GLY A 138 -1.39 21.01 1.51
C GLY A 138 -2.26 21.50 0.35
N LYS A 139 -2.68 22.77 0.37
CA LYS A 139 -3.40 23.39 -0.75
C LYS A 139 -2.59 23.38 -2.04
N SER A 140 -1.28 23.62 -1.99
CA SER A 140 -0.42 23.52 -3.18
C SER A 140 -0.41 22.10 -3.78
N TYR A 141 -0.51 21.06 -2.95
CA TYR A 141 -0.59 19.69 -3.40
C TYR A 141 -1.98 19.30 -3.91
N SER A 142 -3.05 19.95 -3.47
CA SER A 142 -4.40 19.68 -3.97
C SER A 142 -4.68 20.31 -5.34
N VAL A 143 -3.94 21.35 -5.75
CA VAL A 143 -4.17 22.06 -7.03
C VAL A 143 -4.29 21.11 -8.24
N PRO A 144 -3.38 20.16 -8.49
CA PRO A 144 -3.49 19.28 -9.65
C PRO A 144 -4.70 18.34 -9.60
N VAL A 145 -5.24 18.08 -8.40
CA VAL A 145 -6.42 17.24 -8.21
C VAL A 145 -7.72 18.05 -8.39
N GLN A 146 -7.67 19.35 -8.09
CA GLN A 146 -8.79 20.27 -8.22
C GLN A 146 -9.07 20.66 -9.68
N ASP A 147 -8.03 20.75 -10.50
CA ASP A 147 -8.11 21.33 -11.83
C ASP A 147 -7.05 20.69 -12.76
N LYS A 148 -7.31 19.44 -13.15
CA LYS A 148 -6.35 18.58 -13.88
C LYS A 148 -5.96 19.10 -15.27
N THR A 149 -6.81 19.93 -15.87
CA THR A 149 -6.66 20.39 -17.26
C THR A 149 -6.12 21.82 -17.36
N SER A 150 -5.87 22.50 -16.24
CA SER A 150 -5.42 23.89 -16.26
C SER A 150 -3.93 24.03 -16.56
N ASP A 151 -3.61 24.90 -17.52
CA ASP A 151 -2.23 25.30 -17.82
C ASP A 151 -1.57 26.10 -16.68
N ARG A 152 -2.35 26.53 -15.66
CA ARG A 152 -1.89 27.37 -14.53
C ARG A 152 -1.59 26.58 -13.26
N ILE A 153 -1.53 25.25 -13.31
CA ILE A 153 -1.24 24.42 -12.12
C ILE A 153 0.04 24.88 -11.42
N VAL A 154 1.15 25.03 -12.15
CA VAL A 154 2.46 25.39 -11.58
C VAL A 154 2.43 26.78 -10.92
N GLU A 155 1.75 27.75 -11.54
CA GLU A 155 1.61 29.11 -11.01
C GLU A 155 0.81 29.12 -9.71
N LYS A 156 -0.32 28.40 -9.66
CA LYS A 156 -1.15 28.24 -8.45
C LYS A 156 -0.35 27.57 -7.32
N GLN A 157 0.42 26.53 -7.62
CA GLN A 157 1.28 25.87 -6.63
C GLN A 157 2.31 26.83 -6.04
N GLU A 158 2.99 27.59 -6.89
CA GLU A 158 3.97 28.59 -6.47
C GLU A 158 3.36 29.67 -5.57
N TYR A 159 2.17 30.17 -5.93
CA TYR A 159 1.43 31.13 -5.12
C TYR A 159 1.16 30.62 -3.70
N TYR A 160 0.64 29.39 -3.57
CA TYR A 160 0.35 28.83 -2.25
C TYR A 160 1.61 28.50 -1.45
N LEU A 161 2.70 28.05 -2.09
CA LEU A 161 3.98 27.86 -1.40
C LEU A 161 4.56 29.18 -0.88
N LYS A 162 4.47 30.27 -1.66
CA LYS A 162 4.87 31.61 -1.19
C LYS A 162 4.01 32.08 -0.02
N LYS A 163 2.69 31.83 -0.08
CA LYS A 163 1.76 32.14 1.02
C LYS A 163 2.07 31.34 2.28
N GLU A 164 2.40 30.06 2.15
CA GLU A 164 2.89 29.24 3.27
C GLU A 164 4.13 29.87 3.89
N LEU A 165 5.13 30.22 3.08
CA LEU A 165 6.40 30.78 3.56
C LEU A 165 6.26 32.21 4.13
N SER A 166 5.25 32.98 3.73
CA SER A 166 4.97 34.28 4.36
C SER A 166 4.45 34.16 5.80
N LEU A 167 3.76 33.07 6.12
CA LEU A 167 3.23 32.79 7.46
C LEU A 167 4.23 31.94 8.27
N TYR A 168 4.94 31.05 7.59
CA TYR A 168 5.84 30.07 8.16
C TYR A 168 7.18 30.05 7.39
N PRO A 169 8.04 31.06 7.60
CA PRO A 169 9.30 31.19 6.87
C PRO A 169 10.21 29.97 6.97
N ASP A 170 10.17 29.26 8.10
CA ASP A 170 10.97 28.05 8.37
C ASP A 170 10.31 26.74 7.92
N ASN A 171 9.19 26.78 7.16
CA ASN A 171 8.58 25.56 6.62
C ASN A 171 9.52 24.89 5.60
N TYR A 172 10.27 23.90 6.11
CA TYR A 172 11.33 23.18 5.39
C TYR A 172 10.88 22.64 4.02
N GLU A 173 9.75 21.95 3.97
CA GLU A 173 9.28 21.33 2.74
C GLU A 173 8.81 22.39 1.73
N ALA A 174 8.11 23.42 2.20
CA ALA A 174 7.67 24.50 1.34
C ALA A 174 8.84 25.27 0.70
N GLN A 175 9.94 25.51 1.45
CA GLN A 175 11.16 26.12 0.91
C GLN A 175 11.73 25.30 -0.24
N LEU A 176 11.90 23.98 -0.04
CA LEU A 176 12.50 23.11 -1.04
C LEU A 176 11.60 22.94 -2.27
N ARG A 177 10.28 22.79 -2.08
CA ARG A 177 9.33 22.69 -3.18
C ARG A 177 9.30 23.95 -4.02
N LEU A 178 9.32 25.13 -3.40
CA LEU A 178 9.37 26.40 -4.12
C LEU A 178 10.66 26.50 -4.96
N ILE A 179 11.81 26.16 -4.37
CA ILE A 179 13.10 26.14 -5.10
C ILE A 179 13.03 25.23 -6.32
N VAL A 180 12.44 24.03 -6.21
CA VAL A 180 12.29 23.11 -7.34
C VAL A 180 11.40 23.69 -8.45
N LEU A 181 10.31 24.37 -8.09
CA LEU A 181 9.45 25.03 -9.07
C LEU A 181 10.18 26.19 -9.77
N GLU A 182 10.94 26.98 -9.02
CA GLU A 182 11.77 28.07 -9.58
C GLU A 182 12.86 27.53 -10.51
N MET A 183 13.50 26.41 -10.14
CA MET A 183 14.52 25.75 -10.98
C MET A 183 13.95 25.31 -12.33
N LYS A 184 12.72 24.79 -12.37
CA LYS A 184 12.06 24.37 -13.63
C LYS A 184 11.88 25.51 -14.63
N LYS A 185 11.81 26.76 -14.16
CA LYS A 185 11.63 27.97 -14.97
C LYS A 185 12.94 28.71 -15.27
N SER A 186 14.05 28.22 -14.73
CA SER A 186 15.34 28.92 -14.69
C SER A 186 16.33 28.40 -15.73
N ASN A 187 17.27 29.26 -16.15
CA ASN A 187 18.41 28.84 -16.97
C ASN A 187 19.45 28.04 -16.14
N PRO A 188 20.43 27.35 -16.77
CA PRO A 188 21.38 26.50 -16.04
C PRO A 188 22.17 27.21 -14.93
N ALA A 189 22.58 28.47 -15.13
CA ALA A 189 23.33 29.22 -14.12
C ALA A 189 22.44 29.57 -12.90
N GLN A 190 21.18 29.95 -13.14
CA GLN A 190 20.19 30.18 -12.10
C GLN A 190 19.82 28.89 -11.37
N GLN A 191 19.63 27.78 -12.09
CA GLN A 191 19.38 26.46 -11.52
C GLN A 191 20.49 26.05 -10.55
N ALA A 192 21.78 26.25 -10.92
CA ALA A 192 22.90 25.96 -10.04
C ALA A 192 22.88 26.79 -8.75
N ARG A 193 22.53 28.08 -8.83
CA ARG A 193 22.39 28.95 -7.65
C ARG A 193 21.24 28.52 -6.75
N LEU A 194 20.09 28.21 -7.33
CA LEU A 194 18.90 27.73 -6.62
C LEU A 194 19.15 26.36 -5.95
N LEU A 195 19.83 25.45 -6.64
CA LEU A 195 20.25 24.17 -6.06
C LEU A 195 21.17 24.39 -4.86
N LYS A 196 22.17 25.29 -4.97
CA LYS A 196 23.05 25.63 -3.84
C LYS A 196 22.25 26.18 -2.64
N LYS A 197 21.25 27.04 -2.89
CA LYS A 197 20.33 27.54 -1.84
C LYS A 197 19.53 26.39 -1.21
N GLY A 198 18.99 25.48 -2.01
CA GLY A 198 18.27 24.29 -1.52
C GLY A 198 19.17 23.39 -0.66
N LEU A 199 20.40 23.13 -1.12
CA LEU A 199 21.37 22.35 -0.36
C LEU A 199 21.73 23.00 0.98
N ALA A 200 21.83 24.33 1.04
CA ALA A 200 22.05 25.04 2.31
C ALA A 200 20.88 24.88 3.30
N VAL A 201 19.63 24.85 2.80
CA VAL A 201 18.44 24.54 3.62
C VAL A 201 18.51 23.12 4.16
N VAL A 202 18.89 22.15 3.32
CA VAL A 202 19.08 20.75 3.74
C VAL A 202 20.19 20.61 4.79
N GLU A 203 21.32 21.30 4.59
CA GLU A 203 22.44 21.31 5.54
C GLU A 203 22.05 21.92 6.88
N LYS A 204 21.39 23.09 6.89
CA LYS A 204 20.85 23.70 8.11
C LYS A 204 19.94 22.72 8.85
N LYS A 205 19.11 21.98 8.10
CA LYS A 205 18.23 20.95 8.68
C LYS A 205 19.03 19.82 9.31
N PHE A 206 20.03 19.28 8.64
CA PHE A 206 20.92 18.26 9.19
C PHE A 206 21.57 18.71 10.50
N ARG A 207 22.23 19.86 10.49
CA ARG A 207 22.98 20.41 11.64
C ARG A 207 22.08 20.74 12.84
N SER A 208 20.78 20.99 12.63
CA SER A 208 19.86 21.30 13.73
C SER A 208 19.66 20.16 14.74
N ASN A 209 19.75 18.89 14.30
CA ASN A 209 19.66 17.72 15.17
C ASN A 209 20.18 16.46 14.43
N PRO A 210 21.50 16.30 14.25
CA PRO A 210 22.06 15.27 13.37
C PRO A 210 21.90 13.84 13.90
N LEU A 211 21.58 13.67 15.20
CA LEU A 211 21.42 12.37 15.84
C LEU A 211 19.96 11.88 15.91
N PHE A 212 18.99 12.75 15.60
CA PHE A 212 17.58 12.37 15.58
C PHE A 212 17.18 11.77 14.23
N GLU A 213 16.74 10.51 14.23
CA GLU A 213 16.35 9.78 13.01
C GLU A 213 15.28 10.49 12.20
N GLY A 214 14.28 11.10 12.87
CA GLY A 214 13.26 11.91 12.19
C GLY A 214 13.85 13.12 11.46
N ASN A 215 14.96 13.67 11.94
CA ASN A 215 15.66 14.77 11.27
C ASN A 215 16.46 14.27 10.06
N LEU A 216 17.14 13.13 10.16
CA LEU A 216 17.85 12.50 9.03
C LEU A 216 16.89 12.06 7.92
N ASN A 217 15.70 11.60 8.28
CA ASN A 217 14.64 11.33 7.31
C ASN A 217 14.24 12.61 6.55
N LYS A 218 14.10 13.75 7.25
CA LYS A 218 13.84 15.04 6.59
C LYS A 218 14.98 15.45 5.66
N VAL A 219 16.24 15.27 6.07
CA VAL A 219 17.44 15.55 5.24
C VAL A 219 17.44 14.69 3.98
N THR A 220 17.17 13.39 4.13
CA THR A 220 17.06 12.45 3.02
C THR A 220 15.96 12.88 2.05
N MET A 221 14.76 13.20 2.56
CA MET A 221 13.67 13.73 1.74
C MET A 221 14.04 15.03 1.04
N GLY A 222 14.80 15.91 1.69
CA GLY A 222 15.26 17.15 1.09
C GLY A 222 16.18 16.94 -0.12
N TYR A 223 17.12 15.99 -0.03
CA TYR A 223 17.92 15.58 -1.18
C TYR A 223 17.07 15.02 -2.31
N LEU A 224 16.08 14.16 -2.01
CA LEU A 224 15.17 13.61 -3.02
C LEU A 224 14.31 14.69 -3.69
N ILE A 225 13.80 15.66 -2.92
CA ILE A 225 13.03 16.81 -3.46
C ILE A 225 13.90 17.60 -4.44
N LEU A 226 15.18 17.82 -4.12
CA LEU A 226 16.14 18.53 -4.97
C LEU A 226 16.73 17.65 -6.11
N GLY A 227 16.29 16.40 -6.26
CA GLY A 227 16.80 15.46 -7.27
C GLY A 227 18.24 15.01 -7.04
N GLN A 228 18.74 15.08 -5.80
CA GLN A 228 20.13 14.75 -5.42
C GLN A 228 20.24 13.35 -4.81
N ASN A 229 19.76 12.34 -5.53
CA ASN A 229 19.66 10.95 -5.03
C ASN A 229 21.00 10.40 -4.52
N GLN A 230 22.10 10.73 -5.19
CA GLN A 230 23.46 10.34 -4.81
C GLN A 230 23.90 10.86 -3.43
N LYS A 231 23.34 11.98 -2.94
CA LYS A 231 23.68 12.54 -1.62
C LYS A 231 23.00 11.80 -0.46
N VAL A 232 22.01 10.96 -0.74
CA VAL A 232 21.32 10.15 0.28
C VAL A 232 22.26 9.14 0.94
N ASP A 233 23.18 8.54 0.18
CA ASP A 233 24.16 7.64 0.76
C ASP A 233 25.33 8.40 1.40
N SER A 234 25.70 9.56 0.84
CA SER A 234 26.75 10.40 1.42
C SER A 234 26.41 10.86 2.84
N ILE A 235 25.16 11.22 3.13
CA ILE A 235 24.80 11.69 4.49
C ILE A 235 24.93 10.58 5.54
N ARG A 236 24.69 9.32 5.18
CA ARG A 236 24.91 8.18 6.09
C ARG A 236 26.39 8.03 6.41
N GLN A 237 27.26 8.20 5.41
CA GLN A 237 28.71 8.16 5.61
C GLN A 237 29.19 9.33 6.48
N VAL A 238 28.69 10.55 6.26
CA VAL A 238 28.97 11.70 7.14
C VAL A 238 28.58 11.41 8.59
N VAL A 239 27.42 10.78 8.82
CA VAL A 239 26.99 10.40 10.18
C VAL A 239 27.90 9.32 10.79
N ILE A 240 28.38 8.36 10.01
CA ILE A 240 29.36 7.35 10.47
C ILE A 240 30.66 8.02 10.88
N ASP A 241 31.13 8.99 10.11
CA ASP A 241 32.43 9.64 10.29
C ASP A 241 32.40 10.67 11.43
N GLU A 242 31.35 11.50 11.52
CA GLU A 242 31.21 12.53 12.56
C GLU A 242 30.68 11.97 13.89
N PHE A 243 29.88 10.90 13.88
CA PHE A 243 29.24 10.34 15.07
C PHE A 243 29.45 8.82 15.26
N PRO A 244 30.71 8.33 15.22
CA PRO A 244 31.02 6.89 15.10
C PRO A 244 30.55 6.02 16.26
N ASN A 245 30.39 6.60 17.46
CA ASN A 245 30.02 5.89 18.69
C ASN A 245 28.59 6.19 19.15
N LYS A 246 27.84 7.00 18.39
CA LYS A 246 26.43 7.29 18.68
C LYS A 246 25.54 6.23 18.05
N LYS A 247 24.34 6.04 18.62
CA LYS A 247 23.37 5.01 18.20
C LYS A 247 23.21 4.93 16.67
N ILE A 248 23.01 6.07 16.04
CA ILE A 248 22.76 6.16 14.60
C ILE A 248 24.02 5.87 13.74
N GLY A 249 25.21 6.29 14.19
CA GLY A 249 26.46 5.99 13.50
C GLY A 249 26.79 4.51 13.55
N ILE A 250 26.56 3.86 14.69
CA ILE A 250 26.66 2.41 14.85
C ILE A 250 25.66 1.70 13.94
N ALA A 251 24.40 2.14 13.92
CA ALA A 251 23.35 1.55 13.08
C ALA A 251 23.70 1.62 11.57
N TYR A 252 24.19 2.77 11.08
CA TYR A 252 24.63 2.89 9.68
C TYR A 252 25.86 2.06 9.36
N ARG A 253 26.82 1.95 10.29
CA ARG A 253 27.97 1.06 10.13
C ARG A 253 27.51 -0.39 10.00
N LEU A 254 26.64 -0.86 10.90
CA LEU A 254 26.07 -2.20 10.87
C LEU A 254 25.33 -2.47 9.55
N ASN A 255 24.46 -1.56 9.10
CA ASN A 255 23.77 -1.70 7.82
C ASN A 255 24.74 -1.82 6.63
N LYS A 256 25.86 -1.08 6.64
CA LYS A 256 26.91 -1.21 5.62
C LYS A 256 27.61 -2.57 5.68
N LEU A 257 27.79 -3.14 6.88
CA LEU A 257 28.36 -4.48 7.06
C LEU A 257 27.41 -5.56 6.52
N PHE A 258 26.11 -5.50 6.80
CA PHE A 258 25.15 -6.53 6.42
C PHE A 258 25.00 -6.72 4.90
N ASN A 259 25.39 -5.73 4.11
CA ASN A 259 25.38 -5.79 2.64
C ASN A 259 26.61 -6.51 2.05
N GLN A 260 27.55 -6.96 2.88
CA GLN A 260 28.72 -7.72 2.41
C GLN A 260 28.32 -9.19 2.13
N PRO A 261 28.86 -9.81 1.06
CA PRO A 261 28.47 -11.16 0.67
C PRO A 261 29.00 -12.25 1.62
N ASP A 262 30.15 -12.02 2.26
CA ASP A 262 30.76 -12.97 3.18
C ASP A 262 30.14 -12.85 4.58
N SER A 263 29.14 -13.69 4.84
CA SER A 263 28.39 -13.68 6.09
C SER A 263 29.24 -14.04 7.31
N THR A 264 30.25 -14.90 7.16
CA THR A 264 31.17 -15.28 8.24
C THR A 264 32.09 -14.12 8.61
N ALA A 265 32.64 -13.40 7.63
CA ALA A 265 33.41 -12.19 7.89
C ALA A 265 32.54 -11.09 8.54
N VAL A 266 31.27 -10.98 8.15
CA VAL A 266 30.31 -10.07 8.80
C VAL A 266 30.11 -10.43 10.27
N VAL A 267 29.88 -11.70 10.60
CA VAL A 267 29.76 -12.17 11.99
C VAL A 267 31.01 -11.83 12.82
N ALA A 268 32.21 -12.06 12.27
CA ALA A 268 33.46 -11.71 12.94
C ALA A 268 33.57 -10.21 13.24
N LYS A 269 33.24 -9.36 12.26
CA LYS A 269 33.24 -7.89 12.44
C LYS A 269 32.16 -7.41 13.40
N ILE A 270 30.99 -8.04 13.42
CA ILE A 270 29.97 -7.77 14.44
C ILE A 270 30.52 -8.09 15.83
N GLY A 271 31.22 -9.22 16.01
CA GLY A 271 31.87 -9.58 17.26
C GLY A 271 32.86 -8.50 17.75
N GLN A 272 33.68 -7.96 16.84
CA GLN A 272 34.59 -6.85 17.15
C GLN A 272 33.84 -5.58 17.57
N LEU A 273 32.73 -5.24 16.89
CA LEU A 273 31.92 -4.08 17.27
C LEU A 273 31.23 -4.26 18.62
N LEU A 274 30.73 -5.46 18.91
CA LEU A 274 30.11 -5.78 20.21
C LEU A 274 31.10 -5.70 21.37
N ALA A 275 32.40 -5.91 21.13
CA ALA A 275 33.45 -5.70 22.15
C ALA A 275 33.61 -4.22 22.54
N LEU A 276 33.14 -3.28 21.71
CA LEU A 276 33.13 -1.83 21.99
C LEU A 276 31.80 -1.36 22.63
N LYS A 277 30.93 -2.29 23.02
CA LYS A 277 29.63 -1.97 23.64
C LYS A 277 29.83 -1.34 25.01
N THR A 278 29.11 -0.26 25.25
CA THR A 278 28.98 0.44 26.54
C THR A 278 27.50 0.52 26.93
N ALA A 279 27.21 0.90 28.17
CA ALA A 279 25.82 1.10 28.62
C ALA A 279 25.07 2.14 27.75
N ASP A 280 25.78 3.20 27.33
CA ASP A 280 25.20 4.30 26.55
C ASP A 280 24.87 3.93 25.09
N ASN A 281 25.56 2.94 24.52
CA ASN A 281 25.41 2.57 23.12
C ASN A 281 24.80 1.18 22.90
N GLU A 282 24.50 0.43 23.96
CA GLU A 282 23.97 -0.93 23.86
C GLU A 282 22.70 -1.03 23.00
N ALA A 283 21.79 -0.05 23.12
CA ALA A 283 20.56 0.00 22.33
C ALA A 283 20.79 0.13 20.81
N ALA A 284 22.01 0.44 20.37
CA ALA A 284 22.37 0.56 18.95
C ALA A 284 22.62 -0.79 18.27
N TYR A 285 22.86 -1.86 19.04
CA TYR A 285 23.27 -3.16 18.53
C TYR A 285 22.09 -4.11 18.25
N GLY A 286 20.84 -3.66 18.35
CA GLY A 286 19.66 -4.49 18.12
C GLY A 286 19.70 -5.23 16.77
N SER A 287 20.06 -4.54 15.69
CA SER A 287 20.18 -5.14 14.35
C SER A 287 21.37 -6.11 14.23
N ALA A 288 22.42 -5.92 15.03
CA ALA A 288 23.53 -6.87 15.08
C ALA A 288 23.10 -8.19 15.71
N TYR A 289 22.33 -8.14 16.80
CA TYR A 289 21.78 -9.36 17.42
C TYR A 289 20.80 -10.09 16.50
N ASP A 290 20.00 -9.35 15.73
CA ASP A 290 19.08 -9.91 14.72
C ASP A 290 19.84 -10.65 13.61
N TYR A 291 20.89 -10.02 13.07
CA TYR A 291 21.77 -10.65 12.08
C TYR A 291 22.42 -11.91 12.63
N LEU A 292 22.98 -11.86 13.85
CA LEU A 292 23.61 -13.02 14.51
C LEU A 292 22.60 -14.14 14.73
N PHE A 293 21.42 -13.84 15.29
CA PHE A 293 20.35 -14.81 15.46
C PHE A 293 20.01 -15.51 14.13
N THR A 294 19.73 -14.72 13.09
CA THR A 294 19.37 -15.24 11.77
C THR A 294 20.49 -16.09 11.17
N TYR A 295 21.75 -15.65 11.30
CA TYR A 295 22.92 -16.40 10.86
C TYR A 295 22.98 -17.76 11.57
N TYR A 296 22.92 -17.80 12.89
CA TYR A 296 23.08 -19.04 13.64
C TYR A 296 21.93 -20.03 13.43
N VAL A 297 20.70 -19.54 13.29
CA VAL A 297 19.56 -20.41 12.91
C VAL A 297 19.80 -21.06 11.55
N ARG A 298 20.25 -20.29 10.55
CA ARG A 298 20.55 -20.81 9.20
C ARG A 298 21.69 -21.83 9.19
N HIS A 299 22.59 -21.77 10.15
CA HIS A 299 23.73 -22.68 10.27
C HIS A 299 23.49 -23.83 11.26
N GLY A 300 22.28 -24.00 11.79
CA GLY A 300 21.98 -25.11 12.70
C GLY A 300 22.45 -24.91 14.14
N ASP A 301 23.03 -23.76 14.50
CA ASP A 301 23.63 -23.52 15.81
C ASP A 301 22.57 -23.04 16.83
N SER A 302 21.92 -24.01 17.46
CA SER A 302 20.88 -23.75 18.46
C SER A 302 21.38 -23.00 19.70
N VAL A 303 22.64 -23.20 20.10
CA VAL A 303 23.22 -22.61 21.31
C VAL A 303 23.41 -21.12 21.11
N GLN A 304 24.04 -20.72 20.00
CA GLN A 304 24.21 -19.31 19.67
C GLN A 304 22.88 -18.65 19.30
N ALA A 305 22.01 -19.32 18.55
CA ALA A 305 20.68 -18.77 18.24
C ALA A 305 19.90 -18.45 19.54
N LYS A 306 19.88 -19.37 20.50
CA LYS A 306 19.18 -19.19 21.79
C LYS A 306 19.75 -18.03 22.61
N LYS A 307 21.06 -17.78 22.52
CA LYS A 307 21.72 -16.64 23.17
C LYS A 307 21.18 -15.30 22.66
N TYR A 308 20.93 -15.15 21.36
CA TYR A 308 20.52 -13.87 20.77
C TYR A 308 19.01 -13.65 20.72
N LEU A 309 18.20 -14.71 20.68
CA LEU A 309 16.74 -14.61 20.64
C LEU A 309 16.13 -13.66 21.69
N PRO A 310 16.43 -13.74 23.00
CA PRO A 310 15.86 -12.83 24.00
C PRO A 310 16.34 -11.37 23.85
N LEU A 311 17.45 -11.14 23.16
CA LEU A 311 17.97 -9.79 22.91
C LEU A 311 17.19 -9.06 21.80
N ILE A 312 16.56 -9.82 20.90
CA ILE A 312 15.79 -9.29 19.77
C ILE A 312 14.27 -9.35 19.99
N THR A 313 13.80 -10.18 20.92
CA THR A 313 12.38 -10.27 21.32
C THR A 313 12.04 -9.40 22.54
N ARG A 314 12.75 -8.27 22.74
CA ARG A 314 12.48 -7.35 23.85
C ARG A 314 11.10 -6.71 23.65
N TRP A 315 10.18 -7.02 24.54
CA TRP A 315 8.72 -6.75 24.52
C TRP A 315 8.33 -5.27 24.52
N GLU A 316 8.72 -4.53 23.50
CA GLU A 316 8.25 -3.17 23.24
C GLU A 316 6.91 -3.23 22.50
N GLN A 317 6.00 -2.30 22.81
CA GLN A 317 4.79 -2.06 22.01
C GLN A 317 5.14 -1.37 20.67
N ASP A 318 6.07 -1.95 19.92
CA ASP A 318 6.44 -1.53 18.58
C ASP A 318 5.78 -2.48 17.56
N PRO A 319 4.75 -2.04 16.83
CA PRO A 319 4.11 -2.85 15.82
C PRO A 319 5.05 -3.22 14.67
N TYR A 320 6.15 -2.50 14.42
CA TYR A 320 7.13 -2.92 13.44
C TYR A 320 7.87 -4.21 13.88
N LYS A 321 8.06 -4.42 15.19
CA LYS A 321 8.71 -5.62 15.73
C LYS A 321 7.84 -6.88 15.63
N TRP A 322 6.52 -6.76 15.68
CA TRP A 322 5.62 -7.91 15.51
C TRP A 322 5.89 -8.65 14.18
N ARG A 323 6.15 -7.92 13.09
CA ARG A 323 6.48 -8.55 11.79
C ARG A 323 7.79 -9.33 11.88
N ALA A 324 8.79 -8.74 12.54
CA ALA A 324 10.06 -9.41 12.76
C ALA A 324 9.88 -10.67 13.62
N TYR A 325 9.04 -10.62 14.66
CA TYR A 325 8.76 -11.79 15.51
C TYR A 325 8.09 -12.91 14.73
N ASN A 326 7.11 -12.60 13.88
CA ASN A 326 6.50 -13.59 13.00
C ASN A 326 7.54 -14.20 12.04
N GLN A 327 8.46 -13.39 11.51
CA GLN A 327 9.58 -13.88 10.68
C GLN A 327 10.53 -14.78 11.47
N TYR A 328 10.80 -14.47 12.75
CA TYR A 328 11.62 -15.34 13.60
C TYR A 328 10.93 -16.68 13.86
N VAL A 329 9.62 -16.69 14.13
CA VAL A 329 8.83 -17.92 14.26
C VAL A 329 8.96 -18.77 13.00
N GLN A 330 8.76 -18.18 11.83
CA GLN A 330 8.89 -18.87 10.54
C GLN A 330 10.31 -19.41 10.34
N LEU A 331 11.34 -18.59 10.58
CA LEU A 331 12.74 -18.98 10.43
C LEU A 331 13.09 -20.19 11.31
N LEU A 332 12.65 -20.18 12.58
CA LEU A 332 12.85 -21.28 13.53
C LEU A 332 12.10 -22.54 13.09
N LEU A 333 10.87 -22.40 12.60
CA LEU A 333 10.06 -23.50 12.10
C LEU A 333 10.66 -24.15 10.84
N ASP A 334 11.17 -23.35 9.91
CA ASP A 334 11.80 -23.82 8.67
C ASP A 334 13.08 -24.61 8.94
N HIS A 335 13.87 -24.18 9.94
CA HIS A 335 15.13 -24.83 10.33
C HIS A 335 14.95 -25.89 11.42
N LYS A 336 13.72 -26.10 11.92
CA LYS A 336 13.38 -27.04 13.01
C LYS A 336 14.20 -26.79 14.28
N LEU A 337 14.47 -25.52 14.60
CA LEU A 337 15.29 -25.10 15.73
C LEU A 337 14.47 -24.35 16.77
N LEU A 338 14.82 -24.52 18.05
CA LEU A 338 14.21 -23.81 19.18
C LEU A 338 12.67 -23.80 19.15
N LEU A 339 12.05 -24.92 18.77
CA LEU A 339 10.60 -25.01 18.52
C LEU A 339 9.74 -24.63 19.73
N ASN A 340 10.20 -24.91 20.94
CA ASN A 340 9.53 -24.47 22.17
C ASN A 340 9.55 -22.95 22.33
N ASP A 341 10.66 -22.29 21.95
CA ASP A 341 10.77 -20.83 22.00
C ASP A 341 9.95 -20.19 20.85
N ALA A 342 9.94 -20.82 19.66
CA ALA A 342 9.08 -20.44 18.54
C ALA A 342 7.60 -20.53 18.93
N SER A 343 7.18 -21.61 19.59
CA SER A 343 5.81 -21.79 20.11
C SER A 343 5.41 -20.67 21.07
N LYS A 344 6.26 -20.36 22.06
CA LYS A 344 6.02 -19.27 23.01
C LYS A 344 5.89 -17.91 22.32
N LEU A 345 6.79 -17.62 21.38
CA LEU A 345 6.75 -16.37 20.62
C LEU A 345 5.49 -16.28 19.75
N ASN A 346 5.11 -17.37 19.07
CA ASN A 346 3.93 -17.44 18.23
C ASN A 346 2.63 -17.26 19.02
N LEU A 347 2.51 -17.88 20.21
CA LEU A 347 1.36 -17.69 21.10
C LEU A 347 1.24 -16.24 21.60
N TYR A 348 2.36 -15.59 21.93
CA TYR A 348 2.35 -14.16 22.25
C TYR A 348 1.82 -13.31 21.09
N LEU A 349 2.22 -13.61 19.85
CA LEU A 349 1.71 -12.90 18.68
C LEU A 349 0.20 -13.14 18.49
N LEU A 350 -0.26 -14.35 18.77
CA LEU A 350 -1.67 -14.72 18.68
C LEU A 350 -2.52 -13.99 19.73
N ASP A 351 -2.03 -13.86 20.96
CA ASP A 351 -2.72 -13.16 22.05
C ASP A 351 -2.82 -11.64 21.79
N SER A 352 -1.85 -11.08 21.06
CA SER A 352 -1.78 -9.65 20.75
C SER A 352 -2.37 -9.25 19.38
N VAL A 353 -2.77 -10.21 18.54
CA VAL A 353 -3.12 -9.98 17.12
C VAL A 353 -4.29 -9.00 16.93
N ALA A 354 -5.23 -8.95 17.87
CA ALA A 354 -6.39 -8.04 17.79
C ALA A 354 -6.01 -6.56 17.97
N ALA A 355 -4.95 -6.29 18.76
CA ALA A 355 -4.44 -4.94 19.00
C ALA A 355 -3.46 -4.49 17.90
N TYR A 356 -3.14 -5.35 16.94
CA TYR A 356 -2.10 -5.09 15.97
C TYR A 356 -2.54 -4.10 14.88
N PRO A 357 -1.76 -3.02 14.61
CA PRO A 357 -2.14 -2.03 13.62
C PRO A 357 -1.87 -2.56 12.21
N VAL A 358 -2.83 -3.30 11.65
CA VAL A 358 -2.94 -3.43 10.20
C VAL A 358 -3.16 -2.03 9.61
N SER A 359 -2.60 -1.79 8.42
CA SER A 359 -2.65 -0.49 7.73
C SER A 359 -1.93 0.65 8.45
N LEU A 360 -0.87 0.31 9.18
CA LEU A 360 0.06 1.28 9.75
C LEU A 360 0.76 2.10 8.64
N ILE A 361 0.68 3.43 8.75
CA ILE A 361 1.33 4.37 7.83
C ILE A 361 2.72 4.74 8.35
N ARG A 362 2.79 5.35 9.55
CA ARG A 362 4.03 5.83 10.16
C ARG A 362 3.85 6.12 11.64
N TYR A 363 4.95 6.13 12.38
CA TYR A 363 4.99 6.63 13.75
C TYR A 363 5.33 8.12 13.80
N PHE A 364 4.70 8.85 14.71
CA PHE A 364 5.10 10.19 15.13
C PHE A 364 5.31 10.22 16.64
N PRO A 365 6.38 10.85 17.13
CA PRO A 365 6.59 11.02 18.57
C PRO A 365 5.41 11.67 19.29
N GLU A 366 4.72 12.61 18.63
CA GLU A 366 3.68 13.44 19.22
C GLU A 366 2.30 12.77 19.23
N THR A 367 2.03 11.89 18.26
CA THR A 367 0.68 11.32 18.04
C THR A 367 0.66 9.80 18.04
N GLY A 368 1.82 9.14 18.21
CA GLY A 368 1.94 7.70 18.11
C GLY A 368 1.84 7.18 16.68
N TYR A 369 1.38 5.94 16.56
CA TYR A 369 1.24 5.24 15.28
C TYR A 369 0.02 5.72 14.50
N LEU A 370 0.26 6.30 13.33
CA LEU A 370 -0.78 6.66 12.37
C LEU A 370 -1.25 5.41 11.63
N VAL A 371 -2.54 5.11 11.71
CA VAL A 371 -3.18 3.98 11.04
C VAL A 371 -4.14 4.50 9.98
N ALA A 372 -4.06 3.98 8.76
CA ALA A 372 -4.99 4.33 7.69
C ALA A 372 -6.38 3.76 7.96
N HIS A 373 -7.42 4.43 7.47
CA HIS A 373 -8.72 3.79 7.32
C HIS A 373 -8.59 2.57 6.40
N ASP A 374 -9.10 1.43 6.87
CA ASP A 374 -9.02 0.19 6.14
C ASP A 374 -10.30 -0.61 6.35
N PRO A 375 -11.23 -0.61 5.40
CA PRO A 375 -12.49 -1.34 5.53
C PRO A 375 -12.26 -2.87 5.62
N ALA A 376 -11.11 -3.37 5.13
CA ALA A 376 -10.73 -4.76 5.20
C ALA A 376 -9.88 -5.10 6.46
N LYS A 377 -9.80 -4.21 7.45
CA LYS A 377 -8.98 -4.39 8.67
C LYS A 377 -9.34 -5.68 9.41
N ALA A 378 -10.64 -5.93 9.64
CA ALA A 378 -11.10 -7.13 10.34
C ALA A 378 -10.68 -8.41 9.61
N ASP A 379 -10.88 -8.46 8.28
CA ASP A 379 -10.49 -9.58 7.44
C ASP A 379 -8.98 -9.82 7.42
N LYS A 380 -8.18 -8.74 7.39
CA LYS A 380 -6.71 -8.83 7.47
C LYS A 380 -6.25 -9.38 8.81
N ILE A 381 -6.84 -8.92 9.93
CA ILE A 381 -6.54 -9.45 11.26
C ILE A 381 -6.94 -10.92 11.35
N ALA A 382 -8.11 -11.30 10.83
CA ALA A 382 -8.56 -12.69 10.80
C ALA A 382 -7.61 -13.59 9.99
N ALA A 383 -7.16 -13.13 8.82
CA ALA A 383 -6.20 -13.87 7.99
C ALA A 383 -4.86 -14.07 8.72
N VAL A 384 -4.32 -13.02 9.35
CA VAL A 384 -3.09 -13.12 10.15
C VAL A 384 -3.26 -14.07 11.34
N LYS A 385 -4.40 -14.01 12.03
CA LYS A 385 -4.71 -14.94 13.13
C LYS A 385 -4.69 -16.39 12.64
N ALA A 386 -5.26 -16.67 11.47
CA ALA A 386 -5.24 -17.99 10.85
C ALA A 386 -3.80 -18.45 10.52
N GLU A 387 -2.94 -17.56 10.02
CA GLU A 387 -1.53 -17.87 9.76
C GLU A 387 -0.77 -18.26 11.04
N LEU A 388 -0.95 -17.50 12.13
CA LEU A 388 -0.34 -17.80 13.42
C LEU A 388 -0.83 -19.14 14.00
N MET A 389 -2.13 -19.45 13.85
CA MET A 389 -2.69 -20.75 14.22
C MET A 389 -2.10 -21.89 13.40
N ALA A 390 -1.95 -21.71 12.08
CA ALA A 390 -1.31 -22.69 11.20
C ALA A 390 0.16 -22.93 11.61
N ASN A 391 0.91 -21.87 11.87
CA ASN A 391 2.28 -21.97 12.40
C ASN A 391 2.31 -22.74 13.72
N GLN A 392 1.37 -22.48 14.64
CA GLN A 392 1.30 -23.19 15.91
C GLN A 392 1.09 -24.69 15.71
N GLY A 393 0.20 -25.07 14.78
CA GLY A 393 -0.03 -26.46 14.43
C GLY A 393 1.21 -27.13 13.80
N LEU A 394 1.93 -26.41 12.93
CA LEU A 394 3.16 -26.91 12.33
C LEU A 394 4.28 -27.08 13.36
N ILE A 395 4.41 -26.15 14.31
CA ILE A 395 5.35 -26.27 15.43
C ILE A 395 5.00 -27.50 16.29
N ALA A 396 3.73 -27.66 16.66
CA ALA A 396 3.26 -28.82 17.43
C ALA A 396 3.53 -30.14 16.70
N ALA A 397 3.32 -30.19 15.38
CA ALA A 397 3.62 -31.37 14.57
C ALA A 397 5.12 -31.72 14.58
N GLN A 398 6.01 -30.72 14.48
CA GLN A 398 7.46 -30.93 14.57
C GLN A 398 7.93 -31.29 15.99
N LEU A 399 7.20 -30.87 17.03
CA LEU A 399 7.39 -31.30 18.42
C LEU A 399 6.80 -32.69 18.71
N ASN A 400 6.33 -33.41 17.69
CA ASN A 400 5.70 -34.73 17.80
C ASN A 400 4.42 -34.73 18.66
N GLN A 401 3.60 -33.69 18.52
CA GLN A 401 2.30 -33.52 19.20
C GLN A 401 1.15 -33.51 18.17
N PRO A 402 0.78 -34.66 17.58
CA PRO A 402 -0.16 -34.71 16.46
C PRO A 402 -1.56 -34.21 16.81
N GLU A 403 -2.09 -34.57 17.98
CA GLU A 403 -3.44 -34.15 18.40
C GLU A 403 -3.55 -32.63 18.55
N VAL A 404 -2.54 -32.02 19.19
CA VAL A 404 -2.43 -30.56 19.35
C VAL A 404 -2.31 -29.88 17.99
N ALA A 405 -1.50 -30.45 17.09
CA ALA A 405 -1.32 -29.91 15.75
C ALA A 405 -2.63 -29.94 14.94
N GLN A 406 -3.38 -31.05 15.01
CA GLN A 406 -4.66 -31.21 14.31
C GLN A 406 -5.71 -30.22 14.79
N ASP A 407 -5.79 -29.96 16.11
CA ASP A 407 -6.69 -28.95 16.68
C ASP A 407 -6.37 -27.53 16.15
N TRP A 408 -5.09 -27.17 16.08
CA TRP A 408 -4.66 -25.89 15.48
C TRP A 408 -4.94 -25.82 13.99
N PHE A 409 -4.70 -26.89 13.23
CA PHE A 409 -5.02 -26.95 11.81
C PHE A 409 -6.51 -26.75 11.57
N ALA A 410 -7.37 -27.45 12.32
CA ALA A 410 -8.83 -27.31 12.21
C ALA A 410 -9.30 -25.86 12.48
N LYS A 411 -8.68 -25.15 13.43
CA LYS A 411 -8.96 -23.73 13.71
C LYS A 411 -8.46 -22.79 12.60
N SER A 412 -7.33 -23.10 11.99
CA SER A 412 -6.67 -22.23 11.00
C SER A 412 -7.29 -22.33 9.60
N ILE A 413 -7.49 -23.54 9.07
CA ILE A 413 -7.82 -23.81 7.66
C ILE A 413 -9.02 -23.00 7.14
N PRO A 414 -10.16 -22.85 7.87
CA PRO A 414 -11.35 -22.18 7.34
C PRO A 414 -11.15 -20.71 6.94
N THR A 415 -10.17 -20.03 7.54
CA THR A 415 -9.89 -18.61 7.29
C THR A 415 -8.49 -18.34 6.76
N LEU A 416 -7.68 -19.40 6.57
CA LEU A 416 -6.32 -19.31 6.08
C LEU A 416 -6.28 -18.97 4.60
N LYS A 417 -5.61 -17.87 4.25
CA LYS A 417 -5.46 -17.36 2.86
C LYS A 417 -4.04 -17.51 2.32
N SER A 418 -3.26 -18.45 2.86
CA SER A 418 -1.86 -18.69 2.50
C SER A 418 -1.71 -20.07 1.85
N SER A 419 -1.48 -20.09 0.53
CA SER A 419 -1.23 -21.33 -0.22
C SER A 419 -0.02 -22.08 0.33
N ALA A 420 1.04 -21.37 0.70
CA ALA A 420 2.26 -21.96 1.27
C ALA A 420 1.99 -22.68 2.59
N LEU A 421 1.25 -22.06 3.52
CA LEU A 421 0.92 -22.70 4.79
C LEU A 421 -0.07 -23.86 4.61
N LEU A 422 -1.08 -23.70 3.75
CA LEU A 422 -2.00 -24.79 3.39
C LEU A 422 -1.23 -25.99 2.82
N ARG A 423 -0.28 -25.76 1.90
CA ARG A 423 0.62 -26.79 1.37
C ARG A 423 1.42 -27.48 2.48
N SER A 424 1.99 -26.71 3.41
CA SER A 424 2.72 -27.27 4.56
C SER A 424 1.84 -28.13 5.47
N ILE A 425 0.60 -27.70 5.73
CA ILE A 425 -0.39 -28.47 6.51
C ILE A 425 -0.74 -29.77 5.77
N ALA A 426 -1.03 -29.69 4.47
CA ALA A 426 -1.35 -30.87 3.67
C ALA A 426 -0.21 -31.88 3.63
N LEU A 427 1.03 -31.42 3.44
CA LEU A 427 2.22 -32.27 3.53
C LEU A 427 2.33 -32.95 4.88
N GLN A 428 1.96 -32.26 5.96
CA GLN A 428 1.94 -32.85 7.30
C GLN A 428 0.86 -33.93 7.44
N TYR A 429 -0.36 -33.71 6.92
CA TYR A 429 -1.39 -34.75 6.86
C TYR A 429 -0.95 -35.96 6.04
N GLN A 430 -0.28 -35.75 4.90
CA GLN A 430 0.26 -36.84 4.08
C GLN A 430 1.32 -37.65 4.84
N ARG A 431 2.16 -37.03 5.66
CA ARG A 431 3.14 -37.73 6.52
C ARG A 431 2.47 -38.60 7.59
N TRP A 432 1.31 -38.19 8.08
CA TRP A 432 0.46 -38.99 8.96
C TRP A 432 -0.43 -40.00 8.22
N ASN A 433 -0.27 -40.10 6.90
CA ASN A 433 -1.11 -40.95 6.04
C ASN A 433 -2.61 -40.59 6.05
N GLU A 434 -2.95 -39.34 6.33
CA GLU A 434 -4.34 -38.83 6.40
C GLU A 434 -4.77 -38.17 5.08
N GLN A 435 -4.87 -38.94 3.99
CA GLN A 435 -5.20 -38.38 2.66
C GLN A 435 -6.56 -37.67 2.61
N ASP A 436 -7.55 -38.16 3.36
CA ASP A 436 -8.89 -37.54 3.43
C ASP A 436 -8.87 -36.12 4.01
N ARG A 437 -7.86 -35.80 4.83
CA ARG A 437 -7.64 -34.44 5.33
C ARG A 437 -6.68 -33.65 4.45
N ALA A 438 -5.71 -34.30 3.81
CA ALA A 438 -4.76 -33.63 2.92
C ALA A 438 -5.42 -33.06 1.66
N ILE A 439 -6.32 -33.81 1.02
CA ILE A 439 -6.97 -33.41 -0.25
C ILE A 439 -7.73 -32.08 -0.13
N PRO A 440 -8.68 -31.87 0.81
CA PRO A 440 -9.41 -30.60 0.90
C PRO A 440 -8.50 -29.41 1.23
N VAL A 441 -7.40 -29.65 1.95
CA VAL A 441 -6.39 -28.61 2.23
C VAL A 441 -5.59 -28.28 0.97
N LEU A 442 -5.25 -29.27 0.14
CA LEU A 442 -4.61 -29.07 -1.16
C LEU A 442 -5.53 -28.39 -2.16
N GLU A 443 -6.82 -28.71 -2.17
CA GLU A 443 -7.82 -27.98 -2.96
C GLU A 443 -7.86 -26.50 -2.54
N ALA A 444 -7.89 -26.22 -1.24
CA ALA A 444 -7.85 -24.86 -0.73
C ALA A 444 -6.55 -24.15 -1.14
N ALA A 445 -5.40 -24.83 -1.03
CA ALA A 445 -4.11 -24.29 -1.48
C ALA A 445 -4.12 -23.98 -2.99
N TYR A 446 -4.69 -24.89 -3.79
CA TYR A 446 -4.80 -24.76 -5.25
C TYR A 446 -5.68 -23.57 -5.64
N ARG A 447 -6.79 -23.31 -4.93
CA ARG A 447 -7.61 -22.11 -5.17
C ARG A 447 -6.84 -20.80 -5.00
N TYR A 448 -5.85 -20.76 -4.10
CA TYR A 448 -5.03 -19.58 -3.86
C TYR A 448 -3.74 -19.51 -4.68
N ALA A 449 -3.30 -20.62 -5.30
CA ALA A 449 -2.10 -20.68 -6.13
C ALA A 449 -2.22 -21.82 -7.18
N PRO A 450 -3.14 -21.70 -8.17
CA PRO A 450 -3.41 -22.77 -9.14
C PRO A 450 -2.26 -22.98 -10.14
N PHE A 451 -1.35 -22.01 -10.23
CA PHE A 451 -0.15 -22.06 -11.06
C PHE A 451 1.07 -22.63 -10.33
N ASP A 452 0.97 -22.96 -9.03
CA ASP A 452 2.06 -23.60 -8.30
C ASP A 452 2.16 -25.09 -8.69
N PRO A 453 3.23 -25.50 -9.39
CA PRO A 453 3.37 -26.88 -9.85
C PRO A 453 3.47 -27.87 -8.68
N GLN A 454 4.00 -27.46 -7.53
CA GLN A 454 4.12 -28.33 -6.36
C GLN A 454 2.75 -28.64 -5.77
N ILE A 455 1.85 -27.65 -5.66
CA ILE A 455 0.50 -27.87 -5.16
C ILE A 455 -0.26 -28.81 -6.10
N ARG A 456 -0.17 -28.57 -7.41
CA ARG A 456 -0.80 -29.44 -8.42
C ARG A 456 -0.30 -30.89 -8.32
N GLN A 457 1.01 -31.08 -8.24
CA GLN A 457 1.62 -32.42 -8.13
C GLN A 457 1.22 -33.13 -6.83
N LEU A 458 1.20 -32.41 -5.70
CA LEU A 458 0.80 -32.98 -4.41
C LEU A 458 -0.68 -33.39 -4.41
N LEU A 459 -1.55 -32.58 -5.01
CA LEU A 459 -2.98 -32.89 -5.14
C LEU A 459 -3.19 -34.08 -6.07
N ASP A 460 -2.56 -34.10 -7.26
CA ASP A 460 -2.66 -35.22 -8.20
C ASP A 460 -2.21 -36.55 -7.55
N SER A 461 -1.08 -36.54 -6.84
CA SER A 461 -0.60 -37.71 -6.11
C SER A 461 -1.54 -38.14 -4.98
N ALA A 462 -2.17 -37.19 -4.27
CA ALA A 462 -3.13 -37.51 -3.22
C ALA A 462 -4.42 -38.15 -3.79
N LEU A 463 -4.90 -37.64 -4.92
CA LEU A 463 -6.06 -38.18 -5.64
C LEU A 463 -5.77 -39.59 -6.15
N ASP A 464 -4.61 -39.81 -6.76
CA ASP A 464 -4.17 -41.12 -7.25
C ASP A 464 -4.09 -42.15 -6.12
N LYS A 465 -3.51 -41.80 -4.98
CA LYS A 465 -3.45 -42.67 -3.78
C LYS A 465 -4.83 -43.00 -3.21
N LYS A 466 -5.81 -42.11 -3.37
CA LYS A 466 -7.21 -42.34 -2.97
C LYS A 466 -7.98 -43.17 -4.00
N GLY A 467 -7.38 -43.50 -5.14
CA GLY A 467 -8.02 -44.20 -6.24
C GLY A 467 -9.01 -43.32 -7.02
N ILE A 468 -8.86 -41.99 -6.95
CA ILE A 468 -9.72 -41.07 -7.70
C ILE A 468 -9.22 -41.00 -9.14
N GLY A 469 -9.81 -41.88 -9.95
CA GLY A 469 -9.86 -41.83 -11.41
C GLY A 469 -8.55 -41.97 -12.16
N ASN A 470 -8.66 -42.26 -13.46
CA ASN A 470 -7.56 -42.23 -14.41
C ASN A 470 -7.10 -40.79 -14.72
N ALA A 471 -6.06 -40.65 -15.53
CA ALA A 471 -5.48 -39.34 -15.87
C ALA A 471 -6.51 -38.34 -16.47
N ALA A 472 -7.47 -38.82 -17.27
CA ALA A 472 -8.50 -37.96 -17.86
C ALA A 472 -9.50 -37.46 -16.81
N GLU A 473 -9.89 -38.32 -15.86
CA GLU A 473 -10.78 -37.95 -14.75
C GLU A 473 -10.12 -36.93 -13.81
N ARG A 474 -8.83 -37.10 -13.52
CA ARG A 474 -8.07 -36.11 -12.73
C ARG A 474 -7.88 -34.79 -13.48
N GLN A 475 -7.69 -34.82 -14.79
CA GLN A 475 -7.65 -33.60 -15.60
C GLN A 475 -9.01 -32.87 -15.58
N ALA A 476 -10.12 -33.60 -15.64
CA ALA A 476 -11.47 -33.02 -15.49
C ALA A 476 -11.67 -32.43 -14.09
N TYR A 477 -11.16 -33.09 -13.05
CA TYR A 477 -11.18 -32.60 -11.68
C TYR A 477 -10.44 -31.26 -11.51
N PHE A 478 -9.23 -31.12 -12.05
CA PHE A 478 -8.52 -29.83 -12.06
C PHE A 478 -9.27 -28.75 -12.86
N SER A 479 -9.88 -29.12 -13.98
CA SER A 479 -10.69 -28.21 -14.78
C SER A 479 -11.89 -27.66 -13.99
N GLN A 480 -12.50 -28.50 -13.14
CA GLN A 480 -13.57 -28.07 -12.25
C GLN A 480 -13.08 -27.14 -11.14
N LEU A 481 -11.93 -27.42 -10.53
CA LEU A 481 -11.30 -26.50 -9.57
C LEU A 481 -10.96 -25.16 -10.22
N ASP A 482 -10.48 -25.19 -11.46
CA ASP A 482 -10.17 -23.99 -12.23
C ASP A 482 -11.40 -23.12 -12.47
N LYS A 483 -12.54 -23.75 -12.77
CA LYS A 483 -13.81 -23.05 -12.89
C LYS A 483 -14.25 -22.42 -11.57
N GLN A 484 -14.14 -23.16 -10.46
CA GLN A 484 -14.55 -22.67 -9.14
C GLN A 484 -13.80 -21.41 -8.71
N TRP A 485 -12.46 -21.40 -8.81
CA TRP A 485 -11.70 -20.23 -8.35
C TRP A 485 -11.89 -19.02 -9.28
N LYS A 486 -12.06 -19.23 -10.59
CA LYS A 486 -12.36 -18.16 -11.56
C LYS A 486 -13.73 -17.51 -11.31
N GLN A 487 -14.75 -18.29 -10.98
CA GLN A 487 -16.08 -17.76 -10.64
C GLN A 487 -16.03 -16.73 -9.50
N GLY A 488 -15.11 -16.90 -8.54
CA GLY A 488 -14.88 -15.90 -7.49
C GLY A 488 -14.42 -14.53 -8.02
N TYR A 489 -13.66 -14.51 -9.13
CA TYR A 489 -13.26 -13.28 -9.80
C TYR A 489 -14.37 -12.69 -10.68
N TYR A 490 -15.17 -13.54 -11.34
CA TYR A 490 -16.16 -13.07 -12.33
C TYR A 490 -17.21 -12.14 -11.73
N ALA A 491 -17.63 -12.39 -10.49
CA ALA A 491 -18.56 -11.51 -9.77
C ALA A 491 -17.98 -10.11 -9.53
N GLU A 492 -16.67 -9.99 -9.32
CA GLU A 492 -15.98 -8.70 -9.21
C GLU A 492 -15.80 -8.05 -10.58
N PHE A 493 -15.49 -8.83 -11.62
CA PHE A 493 -15.35 -8.36 -12.99
C PHE A 493 -16.62 -7.70 -13.51
N GLN A 494 -17.79 -8.27 -13.25
CA GLN A 494 -19.08 -7.68 -13.61
C GLN A 494 -19.28 -6.26 -13.05
N LYS A 495 -18.65 -5.93 -11.92
CA LYS A 495 -18.76 -4.61 -11.28
C LYS A 495 -17.79 -3.58 -11.86
N ILE A 496 -16.68 -4.03 -12.45
CA ILE A 496 -15.58 -3.16 -12.91
C ILE A 496 -15.39 -3.15 -14.42
N ILE A 497 -16.14 -3.97 -15.15
CA ILE A 497 -15.98 -4.10 -16.59
C ILE A 497 -16.36 -2.80 -17.31
N ASP A 498 -15.45 -2.34 -18.17
CA ASP A 498 -15.60 -1.12 -18.95
C ASP A 498 -15.93 -1.45 -20.42
N SER A 499 -16.15 -0.44 -21.25
CA SER A 499 -16.40 -0.52 -22.69
C SER A 499 -15.69 0.60 -23.47
N THR A 500 -14.64 1.19 -22.90
CA THR A 500 -13.87 2.26 -23.54
C THR A 500 -13.14 1.74 -24.79
N PRO A 501 -13.34 2.30 -25.98
CA PRO A 501 -12.64 1.86 -27.18
C PRO A 501 -11.15 2.21 -27.15
N LEU A 502 -10.30 1.35 -27.72
CA LEU A 502 -8.90 1.66 -27.94
C LEU A 502 -8.77 2.80 -28.98
N PRO A 503 -7.89 3.80 -28.78
CA PRO A 503 -7.67 4.88 -29.75
C PRO A 503 -7.35 4.35 -31.15
N GLU A 504 -7.90 4.99 -32.17
CA GLU A 504 -7.70 4.62 -33.57
C GLU A 504 -6.25 4.85 -34.06
N ASP A 505 -5.57 5.87 -33.51
CA ASP A 505 -4.23 6.28 -33.89
C ASP A 505 -3.15 5.72 -32.93
N LEU A 506 -2.78 4.45 -33.13
CA LEU A 506 -1.70 3.81 -32.38
C LEU A 506 -0.37 3.94 -33.11
N SER A 507 0.59 4.66 -32.52
CA SER A 507 1.98 4.68 -32.98
C SER A 507 2.83 3.76 -32.09
N ILE A 508 2.79 2.46 -32.38
CA ILE A 508 3.50 1.42 -31.62
C ILE A 508 4.34 0.60 -32.60
N VAL A 509 5.58 0.30 -32.21
CA VAL A 509 6.48 -0.56 -33.00
C VAL A 509 7.04 -1.70 -32.16
N ASP A 510 7.43 -2.80 -32.78
CA ASP A 510 8.17 -3.87 -32.13
C ASP A 510 9.67 -3.52 -31.94
N MET A 511 10.45 -4.48 -31.43
CA MET A 511 11.90 -4.37 -31.26
C MET A 511 12.70 -4.47 -32.56
N ASP A 512 12.04 -4.63 -33.72
CA ASP A 512 12.63 -4.52 -35.07
C ASP A 512 12.14 -3.25 -35.79
N LYS A 513 11.45 -2.34 -35.08
CA LYS A 513 10.82 -1.12 -35.60
C LYS A 513 9.68 -1.35 -36.61
N LYS A 514 9.12 -2.55 -36.67
CA LYS A 514 7.91 -2.82 -37.47
C LYS A 514 6.69 -2.29 -36.75
N PRO A 515 5.77 -1.60 -37.43
CA PRO A 515 4.56 -1.07 -36.82
C PRO A 515 3.62 -2.20 -36.41
N LEU A 516 3.04 -2.11 -35.21
CA LEU A 516 1.94 -2.98 -34.77
C LEU A 516 0.66 -2.54 -35.50
N LEU A 517 0.14 -3.38 -36.38
CA LEU A 517 -1.06 -3.05 -37.15
C LEU A 517 -2.32 -3.38 -36.36
N LYS A 518 -3.36 -2.52 -36.44
CA LYS A 518 -4.66 -2.77 -35.79
C LYS A 518 -5.29 -4.11 -36.22
N ALA A 519 -5.08 -4.51 -37.47
CA ALA A 519 -5.54 -5.79 -38.00
C ALA A 519 -4.98 -7.00 -37.24
N GLU A 520 -3.80 -6.88 -36.61
CA GLU A 520 -3.21 -7.95 -35.80
C GLU A 520 -3.91 -8.12 -34.44
N LEU A 521 -4.61 -7.07 -34.00
CA LEU A 521 -5.36 -6.99 -32.74
C LEU A 521 -6.84 -7.37 -32.91
N ALA A 522 -7.39 -7.15 -34.11
CA ALA A 522 -8.80 -7.37 -34.40
C ALA A 522 -9.22 -8.83 -34.15
N GLY A 523 -10.38 -9.02 -33.50
CA GLY A 523 -10.93 -10.35 -33.21
C GLY A 523 -10.21 -11.12 -32.10
N LYS A 524 -9.25 -10.50 -31.41
CA LYS A 524 -8.48 -11.11 -30.32
C LYS A 524 -8.71 -10.40 -29.00
N ILE A 525 -8.59 -11.15 -27.93
CA ILE A 525 -8.41 -10.59 -26.59
C ILE A 525 -6.96 -10.07 -26.51
N VAL A 526 -6.79 -8.79 -26.22
CA VAL A 526 -5.46 -8.14 -26.22
C VAL A 526 -5.07 -7.75 -24.81
N VAL A 527 -3.89 -8.19 -24.37
CA VAL A 527 -3.28 -7.80 -23.10
C VAL A 527 -2.17 -6.79 -23.37
N ILE A 528 -2.35 -5.54 -22.97
CA ILE A 528 -1.36 -4.47 -23.13
C ILE A 528 -0.77 -4.13 -21.77
N ASP A 529 0.52 -4.43 -21.54
CA ASP A 529 1.21 -4.12 -20.28
C ASP A 529 2.21 -2.98 -20.45
N PHE A 530 1.97 -1.86 -19.77
CA PHE A 530 2.80 -0.66 -19.86
C PHE A 530 3.97 -0.71 -18.87
N TRP A 531 5.20 -0.57 -19.39
CA TRP A 531 6.42 -0.63 -18.57
C TRP A 531 7.48 0.44 -18.94
N ALA A 532 8.60 0.45 -18.19
CA ALA A 532 9.81 1.23 -18.47
C ALA A 532 11.05 0.56 -17.85
N THR A 533 12.25 0.81 -18.38
CA THR A 533 13.49 0.13 -17.95
C THR A 533 13.93 0.49 -16.53
N TRP A 534 13.54 1.67 -16.04
CA TRP A 534 13.79 2.12 -14.66
C TRP A 534 12.69 1.67 -13.68
N CYS A 535 11.58 1.13 -14.18
CA CYS A 535 10.43 0.75 -13.37
C CYS A 535 10.66 -0.62 -12.70
N LYS A 536 11.20 -0.60 -11.47
CA LYS A 536 11.43 -1.83 -10.68
C LYS A 536 10.16 -2.69 -10.49
N PRO A 537 8.98 -2.13 -10.18
CA PRO A 537 7.77 -2.94 -10.04
C PRO A 537 7.30 -3.58 -11.36
N CYS A 538 7.54 -2.94 -12.51
CA CYS A 538 7.24 -3.50 -13.81
C CYS A 538 8.13 -4.72 -14.09
N ILE A 539 9.44 -4.59 -13.89
CA ILE A 539 10.37 -5.70 -14.09
C ILE A 539 10.07 -6.86 -13.13
N ALA A 540 9.66 -6.56 -11.90
CA ALA A 540 9.24 -7.58 -10.93
C ALA A 540 7.96 -8.33 -11.32
N SER A 541 7.11 -7.77 -12.21
CA SER A 541 5.90 -8.43 -12.69
C SER A 541 6.16 -9.41 -13.84
N PHE A 542 7.27 -9.24 -14.57
CA PHE A 542 7.55 -10.01 -15.79
C PHE A 542 7.61 -11.53 -15.60
N PRO A 543 8.19 -12.09 -14.51
CA PRO A 543 8.12 -13.54 -14.27
C PRO A 543 6.70 -14.08 -14.17
N TYR A 544 5.77 -13.29 -13.64
CA TYR A 544 4.37 -13.67 -13.52
C TYR A 544 3.64 -13.46 -14.87
N LEU A 545 3.81 -12.30 -15.50
CA LEU A 545 3.25 -12.03 -16.83
C LEU A 545 3.69 -13.08 -17.86
N HIS A 546 4.96 -13.52 -17.79
CA HIS A 546 5.52 -14.54 -18.67
C HIS A 546 4.84 -15.90 -18.53
N GLN A 547 4.50 -16.32 -17.32
CA GLN A 547 3.75 -17.57 -17.11
C GLN A 547 2.36 -17.52 -17.74
N VAL A 548 1.64 -16.39 -17.60
CA VAL A 548 0.34 -16.21 -18.25
C VAL A 548 0.51 -16.17 -19.76
N TYR A 549 1.50 -15.45 -20.27
CA TYR A 549 1.83 -15.44 -21.69
C TYR A 549 2.08 -16.85 -22.22
N LYS A 550 2.89 -17.66 -21.53
CA LYS A 550 3.19 -19.04 -21.94
C LYS A 550 1.94 -19.91 -22.03
N LYS A 551 0.97 -19.72 -21.12
CA LYS A 551 -0.31 -20.43 -21.18
C LYS A 551 -1.13 -20.10 -22.44
N TYR A 552 -1.02 -18.87 -22.93
CA TYR A 552 -1.80 -18.36 -24.07
C TYR A 552 -1.01 -18.17 -25.36
N ALA A 553 0.29 -18.52 -25.38
CA ALA A 553 1.18 -18.25 -26.51
C ALA A 553 0.71 -18.93 -27.80
N ASP A 554 0.12 -20.12 -27.67
CA ASP A 554 -0.40 -20.92 -28.78
C ASP A 554 -1.91 -20.71 -29.02
N ASP A 555 -2.57 -19.81 -28.27
CA ASP A 555 -3.98 -19.49 -28.45
C ASP A 555 -4.15 -18.34 -29.46
N PRO A 556 -4.67 -18.60 -30.67
CA PRO A 556 -4.80 -17.56 -31.71
C PRO A 556 -5.78 -16.45 -31.33
N GLN A 557 -6.61 -16.65 -30.31
CA GLN A 557 -7.58 -15.67 -29.82
C GLN A 557 -6.97 -14.66 -28.85
N VAL A 558 -5.72 -14.83 -28.42
CA VAL A 558 -5.08 -13.97 -27.42
C VAL A 558 -3.80 -13.34 -27.99
N LYS A 559 -3.60 -12.04 -27.75
CA LYS A 559 -2.38 -11.31 -28.16
C LYS A 559 -1.82 -10.51 -26.99
N PHE A 560 -0.53 -10.66 -26.73
CA PHE A 560 0.19 -9.86 -25.75
C PHE A 560 0.95 -8.72 -26.44
N VAL A 561 0.93 -7.55 -25.80
CA VAL A 561 1.63 -6.32 -26.20
C VAL A 561 2.34 -5.77 -24.96
N VAL A 562 3.59 -6.18 -24.73
CA VAL A 562 4.38 -5.68 -23.59
C VAL A 562 5.06 -4.38 -23.97
N LEU A 563 4.39 -3.27 -23.69
CA LEU A 563 4.60 -1.96 -24.27
C LEU A 563 5.47 -1.07 -23.37
N ASN A 564 6.68 -0.75 -23.81
CA ASN A 564 7.44 0.31 -23.17
C ASN A 564 6.72 1.64 -23.41
N SER A 565 6.38 2.33 -22.32
CA SER A 565 5.55 3.54 -22.33
C SER A 565 6.22 4.76 -22.98
N GLY A 566 7.54 4.74 -23.17
CA GLY A 566 8.33 5.91 -23.58
C GLY A 566 8.59 6.92 -22.45
N SER A 567 8.08 6.65 -21.24
CA SER A 567 8.28 7.52 -20.08
C SER A 567 9.73 7.49 -19.63
N GLY A 568 10.49 8.53 -19.95
CA GLY A 568 11.93 8.60 -19.66
C GLY A 568 12.76 7.50 -20.35
N ASN A 569 12.24 6.89 -21.43
CA ASN A 569 12.94 5.88 -22.22
C ASN A 569 12.89 6.21 -23.71
N SER A 570 14.02 5.99 -24.37
CA SER A 570 14.11 5.85 -25.82
C SER A 570 13.80 4.41 -26.25
N TRP A 571 13.57 4.22 -27.55
CA TRP A 571 13.47 2.89 -28.15
C TRP A 571 14.76 2.07 -27.91
N ASP A 572 15.93 2.71 -28.02
CA ASP A 572 17.22 2.03 -27.81
C ASP A 572 17.37 1.51 -26.38
N ASP A 573 16.85 2.24 -25.38
CA ASP A 573 16.84 1.78 -23.99
C ASP A 573 15.99 0.52 -23.83
N ALA A 574 14.78 0.52 -24.41
CA ALA A 574 13.87 -0.62 -24.38
C ALA A 574 14.47 -1.83 -25.11
N TYR A 575 15.03 -1.62 -26.30
CA TYR A 575 15.67 -2.64 -27.11
C TYR A 575 16.85 -3.30 -26.38
N LYS A 576 17.79 -2.49 -25.86
CA LYS A 576 18.94 -3.01 -25.09
C LYS A 576 18.49 -3.81 -23.88
N TRP A 577 17.46 -3.34 -23.18
CA TRP A 577 16.91 -4.06 -22.03
C TRP A 577 16.33 -5.42 -22.44
N ALA A 578 15.51 -5.46 -23.50
CA ALA A 578 14.92 -6.70 -24.01
C ALA A 578 16.00 -7.70 -24.46
N GLN A 579 17.04 -7.24 -25.17
CA GLN A 579 18.16 -8.08 -25.60
C GLN A 579 18.99 -8.63 -24.43
N ALA A 580 19.09 -7.89 -23.33
CA ALA A 580 19.77 -8.35 -22.12
C ALA A 580 18.93 -9.32 -21.27
N ASN A 581 17.62 -9.41 -21.52
CA ASN A 581 16.66 -10.18 -20.71
C ASN A 581 15.87 -11.21 -21.53
N ARG A 582 16.58 -11.98 -22.38
CA ARG A 582 16.00 -12.98 -23.29
C ARG A 582 15.25 -14.13 -22.62
N GLN A 583 15.35 -14.27 -21.30
CA GLN A 583 14.50 -15.21 -20.55
C GLN A 583 13.00 -14.86 -20.63
N PHE A 584 12.65 -13.63 -20.98
CA PHE A 584 11.28 -13.20 -21.25
C PHE A 584 11.06 -13.13 -22.77
N ASP A 585 10.35 -14.11 -23.32
CA ASP A 585 10.13 -14.27 -24.76
C ASP A 585 8.73 -13.85 -25.24
N PHE A 586 8.01 -13.07 -24.43
CA PHE A 586 6.84 -12.34 -24.92
C PHE A 586 7.25 -11.18 -25.83
N PRO A 587 6.40 -10.77 -26.78
CA PRO A 587 6.74 -9.73 -27.73
C PRO A 587 6.78 -8.34 -27.05
N PHE A 588 7.96 -7.72 -27.06
CA PHE A 588 8.16 -6.36 -26.60
C PHE A 588 7.83 -5.34 -27.68
N TYR A 589 7.18 -4.25 -27.27
CA TYR A 589 6.85 -3.12 -28.12
C TYR A 589 7.33 -1.81 -27.49
N TYR A 590 7.41 -0.76 -28.30
CA TYR A 590 7.75 0.59 -27.89
C TYR A 590 6.69 1.59 -28.37
N ASN A 591 6.22 2.42 -27.44
CA ASN A 591 5.29 3.50 -27.73
C ASN A 591 6.03 4.70 -28.34
N GLN A 592 5.70 5.06 -29.58
CA GLN A 592 6.20 6.26 -30.24
C GLN A 592 5.28 7.48 -30.05
N ASP A 593 4.02 7.27 -29.66
CA ASP A 593 3.07 8.36 -29.38
C ASP A 593 3.21 8.88 -27.95
N LYS A 594 3.80 10.08 -27.82
CA LYS A 594 3.98 10.78 -26.54
C LYS A 594 2.66 11.08 -25.81
N LYS A 595 1.52 11.04 -26.49
CA LYS A 595 0.18 11.30 -25.93
C LYS A 595 -0.60 10.02 -25.61
N LEU A 596 -0.14 8.83 -26.02
CA LEU A 596 -0.89 7.58 -25.83
C LEU A 596 -1.24 7.33 -24.36
N SER A 597 -0.28 7.51 -23.45
CA SER A 597 -0.52 7.39 -22.02
C SER A 597 -1.61 8.34 -21.51
N SER A 598 -1.67 9.58 -22.01
CA SER A 598 -2.72 10.53 -21.65
C SER A 598 -4.08 10.15 -22.24
N LYS A 599 -4.13 9.73 -23.51
CA LYS A 599 -5.35 9.25 -24.19
C LYS A 599 -5.97 8.06 -23.47
N LEU A 600 -5.12 7.18 -22.94
CA LEU A 600 -5.50 5.98 -22.21
C LEU A 600 -5.51 6.17 -20.69
N GLU A 601 -5.39 7.40 -20.18
CA GLU A 601 -5.41 7.70 -18.74
C GLU A 601 -4.41 6.86 -17.90
N ILE A 602 -3.24 6.57 -18.46
CA ILE A 602 -2.15 5.86 -17.79
C ILE A 602 -1.38 6.86 -16.92
N THR A 603 -1.72 6.92 -15.63
CA THR A 603 -1.07 7.83 -14.66
C THR A 603 0.09 7.20 -13.90
N SER A 604 0.24 5.88 -13.95
CA SER A 604 1.31 5.13 -13.28
C SER A 604 1.61 3.83 -14.03
N ILE A 605 2.82 3.29 -13.80
CA ILE A 605 3.25 2.00 -14.34
C ILE A 605 3.75 1.08 -13.19
N PRO A 606 3.58 -0.25 -13.29
CA PRO A 606 2.94 -0.96 -14.40
C PRO A 606 1.43 -0.70 -14.47
N THR A 607 0.87 -0.70 -15.67
CA THR A 607 -0.58 -0.73 -15.89
C THR A 607 -0.87 -1.75 -16.98
N THR A 608 -1.78 -2.67 -16.74
CA THR A 608 -2.22 -3.67 -17.73
C THR A 608 -3.65 -3.34 -18.18
N LEU A 609 -3.85 -3.24 -19.49
CA LEU A 609 -5.17 -3.15 -20.12
C LEU A 609 -5.51 -4.49 -20.76
N ILE A 610 -6.77 -4.92 -20.61
CA ILE A 610 -7.27 -6.14 -21.24
C ILE A 610 -8.46 -5.76 -22.11
N LEU A 611 -8.34 -6.04 -23.41
CA LEU A 611 -9.35 -5.73 -24.42
C LEU A 611 -10.10 -6.98 -24.83
N ASP A 612 -11.38 -6.83 -25.17
CA ASP A 612 -12.16 -7.89 -25.82
C ASP A 612 -11.90 -7.98 -27.33
N LYS A 613 -12.52 -8.97 -27.98
CA LYS A 613 -12.39 -9.20 -29.43
C LYS A 613 -12.92 -8.04 -30.29
N LYS A 614 -13.72 -7.14 -29.72
CA LYS A 614 -14.26 -5.94 -30.38
C LYS A 614 -13.31 -4.75 -30.27
N GLY A 615 -12.21 -4.87 -29.53
CA GLY A 615 -11.23 -3.80 -29.33
C GLY A 615 -11.61 -2.82 -28.22
N ASN A 616 -12.55 -3.18 -27.35
CA ASN A 616 -12.91 -2.37 -26.19
C ASN A 616 -12.05 -2.77 -25.00
N ILE A 617 -11.52 -1.80 -24.27
CA ILE A 617 -10.85 -1.98 -22.99
C ILE A 617 -11.92 -2.41 -21.97
N ARG A 618 -11.83 -3.65 -21.51
CA ARG A 618 -12.76 -4.24 -20.53
C ARG A 618 -12.23 -4.15 -19.12
N PHE A 619 -10.91 -4.27 -18.96
CA PHE A 619 -10.27 -4.20 -17.65
C PHE A 619 -9.03 -3.31 -17.68
N ARG A 620 -8.82 -2.60 -16.56
CA ARG A 620 -7.64 -1.80 -16.28
C ARG A 620 -7.10 -2.19 -14.91
N LYS A 621 -5.84 -2.59 -14.88
CA LYS A 621 -5.15 -2.96 -13.65
C LYS A 621 -3.94 -2.06 -13.44
N VAL A 622 -3.92 -1.34 -12.33
CA VAL A 622 -2.84 -0.39 -12.01
C VAL A 622 -1.96 -0.96 -10.90
N GLY A 623 -0.65 -0.99 -11.12
CA GLY A 623 0.35 -1.49 -10.18
C GLY A 623 0.60 -2.99 -10.26
N PHE A 624 1.52 -3.46 -9.41
CA PHE A 624 1.92 -4.86 -9.33
C PHE A 624 1.37 -5.49 -8.05
N GLU A 625 0.68 -6.63 -8.19
CA GLU A 625 0.00 -7.33 -7.08
C GLU A 625 0.72 -8.61 -6.63
N GLY A 626 1.96 -8.83 -7.03
CA GLY A 626 2.66 -10.09 -6.76
C GLY A 626 2.07 -11.26 -7.54
N GLU A 627 2.07 -12.43 -6.91
CA GLU A 627 1.59 -13.69 -7.47
C GLU A 627 0.13 -13.66 -7.93
N LYS A 628 -0.72 -12.82 -7.31
CA LYS A 628 -2.13 -12.63 -7.71
C LYS A 628 -2.28 -12.15 -9.15
N LEU A 629 -1.23 -11.58 -9.76
CA LEU A 629 -1.24 -11.22 -11.17
C LEU A 629 -1.56 -12.41 -12.08
N LEU A 630 -1.06 -13.61 -11.77
CA LEU A 630 -1.30 -14.82 -12.56
C LEU A 630 -2.80 -15.13 -12.66
N GLN A 631 -3.43 -15.30 -11.50
CA GLN A 631 -4.85 -15.66 -11.40
C GLN A 631 -5.77 -14.59 -11.95
N SER A 632 -5.52 -13.32 -11.59
CA SER A 632 -6.38 -12.22 -12.04
C SER A 632 -6.34 -12.07 -13.56
N LEU A 633 -5.16 -12.13 -14.18
CA LEU A 633 -5.04 -11.99 -15.62
C LEU A 633 -5.61 -13.20 -16.37
N ASP A 634 -5.34 -14.41 -15.89
CA ASP A 634 -5.93 -15.64 -16.43
C ASP A 634 -7.46 -15.61 -16.37
N ALA A 635 -8.03 -15.26 -15.23
CA ALA A 635 -9.47 -15.16 -15.05
C ALA A 635 -10.06 -14.07 -15.96
N MET A 636 -9.40 -12.93 -16.14
CA MET A 636 -9.89 -11.88 -17.06
C MET A 636 -9.93 -12.36 -18.51
N ILE A 637 -8.90 -13.07 -18.96
CA ILE A 637 -8.83 -13.62 -20.33
C ILE A 637 -9.93 -14.67 -20.53
N GLU A 638 -10.07 -15.63 -19.62
CA GLU A 638 -11.12 -16.66 -19.71
C GLU A 638 -12.53 -16.06 -19.62
N TYR A 639 -12.74 -15.07 -18.75
CA TYR A 639 -14.03 -14.38 -18.65
C TYR A 639 -14.44 -13.72 -19.97
N LEU A 640 -13.50 -13.09 -20.68
CA LEU A 640 -13.80 -12.48 -21.99
C LEU A 640 -14.02 -13.53 -23.08
N LYS A 641 -13.34 -14.67 -23.02
CA LYS A 641 -13.65 -15.79 -23.92
C LYS A 641 -15.06 -16.32 -23.71
N GLU A 642 -15.50 -16.44 -22.47
CA GLU A 642 -16.84 -16.91 -22.11
C GLU A 642 -17.94 -15.89 -22.44
N LEU A 643 -17.67 -14.59 -22.35
CA LEU A 643 -18.64 -13.54 -22.71
C LEU A 643 -18.91 -13.42 -24.21
N ASP A 644 -17.95 -13.85 -25.04
CA ASP A 644 -18.05 -13.82 -26.51
C ASP A 644 -18.58 -15.15 -27.09
N GLN A 645 -18.88 -16.16 -26.27
CA GLN A 645 -19.61 -17.37 -26.62
C GLN A 645 -21.11 -17.18 -26.41
#